data_AF-A0A8C6V909-F1
#
_entry.id   AF-A0A8C6V909-F1
#
_cell.length_a   1.000
_cell.length_b   1.000
_cell.length_c   1.000
_cell.angle_alpha   90.00
_cell.angle_beta   90.00
_cell.angle_gamma   90.00
#
_symmetry.space_group_name_H-M   'P 1'
#
loop_
_entity.id
_entity.type
_entity.pdbx_description
1 polymer ?
#
loop_
_entity_poly.entity_id
_entity_poly.type
_entity_poly.pdbx_seq_one_letter_code
_entity_poly.pdbx_strand_id
1 'polypeptide(L)'
;LQSASEEPLVCRSEGTPEKPLYHPCVCTGSIKFIHQECLVQWLKHSRKEYCELCKHRFAFTPIYSPDMPSRLPIQDIFAGLVTSIGTAIRYWFHYTLVAFAWLGVVPLTACRIYKCLFTGSVSSLLTLPLDMLSTENLLADCLQGCFVVTCTLCAFISLVWLREQIVHGGAPQWLEQNQQQAINGVGQQNEGVGNAGAENAVLDQPVDQPAENVVVGENPEILEEQPDEEEEDNEDEEDVVVEDAADANNGGQDDMNWNALEWDRAAEELTWERVSMTYTFRNTLFLEHVFWVVSLNTLFILVFAFCPYHIGHFSIVGLGFEEYVQASHFEGLITTIVGYVLLAVSLIVSHGVAALVKFQRSRRLLGVCYIVVKVSLLVVVEIGVFPLICGWWLDICSLVRLAFWGKPLLLFYFAVMILFERSYTVLRPGVLWFLRNLNDPDFNPVQEMIHLPIYRHLRRFILSVIVFGSIVLLMLWLPIRIIKYLLPHFLPYNVMLYSDAPVSELSLELLLLQVVLPALLEQGHTRQWLKGLVRGWTVTAGYLLDLHSYLLGDQEENENNANQQPNNQPARNNNAIPVVGEGLHAAHQAILQQGGPVGFQPYHRPLKFPLRIFLLIIFMCITLLIASLICLTLPVFAGRWLMSFWTGTAKIHELYTAACGLYVCWLTIRAVTVLVAWMPQGRQVIFQKVKEWSLMIMKTLIVAALLAGVVPLLLGLLFELVIVAPLRVPLDQTPLFYPWQDWALGVLHAKIIAAITLMGPQWWLKTVIEQVYANGIRNIDLHFIIQKLAAPVISVLLLSLCVPYIVASGVTPLLGVTPEMQNLVQRRIYPFLLMVVVLMGILSFQIRQFKRLYEHIKNDKYLVGQRLVNYERKTGKTGTSPSPPQSSQE
;
A
#
# COMPACT_ATOMS: atom_id res chain seq x y z
N LEU A 1 -52.10 -32.80 -31.12
CA LEU A 1 -51.09 -33.78 -30.67
C LEU A 1 -49.78 -33.33 -31.31
N GLN A 2 -48.80 -32.70 -30.65
CA GLN A 2 -48.37 -32.71 -29.26
C GLN A 2 -47.93 -31.31 -28.79
N SER A 3 -47.89 -31.21 -27.47
CA SER A 3 -47.65 -30.08 -26.57
C SER A 3 -46.35 -29.29 -26.79
N ALA A 4 -46.48 -27.96 -26.84
CA ALA A 4 -45.50 -27.06 -26.25
C ALA A 4 -45.67 -27.15 -24.73
N SER A 5 -44.77 -27.86 -24.05
CA SER A 5 -44.74 -27.95 -22.59
C SER A 5 -43.59 -27.08 -22.08
N GLU A 6 -43.91 -26.15 -21.19
CA GLU A 6 -42.97 -25.49 -20.28
C GLU A 6 -41.94 -26.51 -19.76
N GLU A 7 -40.65 -26.28 -20.03
CA GLU A 7 -39.58 -27.15 -19.53
C GLU A 7 -39.38 -26.92 -18.02
N PRO A 8 -39.50 -27.95 -17.16
CA PRO A 8 -39.35 -27.78 -15.73
C PRO A 8 -37.88 -27.63 -15.32
N LEU A 9 -37.61 -26.72 -14.37
CA LEU A 9 -36.31 -26.52 -13.69
C LEU A 9 -35.71 -27.81 -13.07
N VAL A 10 -36.53 -28.85 -12.89
CA VAL A 10 -36.14 -30.14 -12.30
C VAL A 10 -36.54 -31.25 -13.26
N CYS A 11 -35.56 -32.01 -13.74
CA CYS A 11 -35.79 -33.10 -14.68
C CYS A 11 -36.58 -34.26 -14.02
N ARG A 12 -37.71 -34.65 -14.62
CA ARG A 12 -38.60 -35.72 -14.12
C ARG A 12 -38.71 -36.92 -15.07
N SER A 13 -37.99 -36.93 -16.18
CA SER A 13 -38.02 -38.02 -17.16
C SER A 13 -37.12 -39.18 -16.72
N GLU A 14 -37.52 -40.41 -17.08
CA GLU A 14 -36.66 -41.59 -16.97
C GLU A 14 -35.62 -41.60 -18.09
N GLY A 15 -34.46 -42.22 -17.85
CA GLY A 15 -33.39 -42.30 -18.84
C GLY A 15 -33.77 -43.20 -20.02
N THR A 16 -33.72 -42.67 -21.23
CA THR A 16 -33.92 -43.41 -22.48
C THR A 16 -32.58 -43.72 -23.16
N PRO A 17 -32.48 -44.68 -24.10
CA PRO A 17 -31.23 -44.95 -24.82
C PRO A 17 -30.67 -43.72 -25.57
N GLU A 18 -31.55 -42.82 -26.00
CA GLU A 18 -31.17 -41.55 -26.66
C GLU A 18 -30.79 -40.45 -25.64
N LYS A 19 -31.42 -40.44 -24.45
CA LYS A 19 -31.12 -39.51 -23.35
C LYS A 19 -30.74 -40.28 -22.07
N PRO A 20 -29.50 -40.77 -21.94
CA PRO A 20 -29.08 -41.51 -20.76
C PRO A 20 -28.92 -40.60 -19.53
N LEU A 21 -29.16 -41.16 -18.35
CA LEU A 21 -28.89 -40.52 -17.07
C LEU A 21 -27.41 -40.65 -16.69
N TYR A 22 -26.79 -39.54 -16.29
CA TYR A 22 -25.42 -39.47 -15.81
C TYR A 22 -25.38 -39.30 -14.30
N HIS A 23 -24.32 -39.77 -13.66
CA HIS A 23 -24.00 -39.65 -12.25
C HIS A 23 -22.79 -38.71 -12.06
N PRO A 24 -22.93 -37.38 -12.13
CA PRO A 24 -21.78 -36.48 -12.27
C PRO A 24 -21.18 -36.00 -10.94
N CYS A 25 -21.74 -36.39 -9.79
CA CYS A 25 -21.31 -35.90 -8.47
C CYS A 25 -21.40 -36.97 -7.37
N VAL A 26 -21.04 -36.62 -6.13
CA VAL A 26 -20.97 -37.56 -4.98
C VAL A 26 -22.32 -37.73 -4.26
N CYS A 27 -23.37 -37.07 -4.75
CA CYS A 27 -24.69 -37.11 -4.12
C CYS A 27 -25.27 -38.53 -4.09
N THR A 28 -26.18 -38.79 -3.15
CA THR A 28 -26.81 -40.11 -2.94
C THR A 28 -28.31 -40.05 -3.22
N GLY A 29 -28.94 -41.21 -3.45
CA GLY A 29 -30.36 -41.27 -3.80
C GLY A 29 -30.62 -41.02 -5.30
N SER A 30 -31.81 -40.54 -5.64
CA SER A 30 -32.22 -40.22 -7.02
C SER A 30 -31.59 -38.93 -7.54
N ILE A 31 -31.27 -37.98 -6.67
CA ILE A 31 -30.68 -36.67 -7.03
C ILE A 31 -29.27 -36.75 -7.62
N LYS A 32 -28.64 -37.93 -7.52
CA LYS A 32 -27.32 -38.17 -8.09
C LYS A 32 -27.35 -38.38 -9.60
N PHE A 33 -28.53 -38.66 -10.17
CA PHE A 33 -28.72 -38.91 -11.59
C PHE A 33 -29.34 -37.69 -12.28
N ILE A 34 -28.76 -37.27 -13.40
CA ILE A 34 -29.25 -36.12 -14.18
C ILE A 34 -28.97 -36.33 -15.67
N HIS A 35 -29.84 -35.82 -16.54
CA HIS A 35 -29.56 -35.76 -17.98
C HIS A 35 -28.50 -34.70 -18.26
N GLN A 36 -27.66 -34.96 -19.26
CA GLN A 36 -26.62 -34.02 -19.67
C GLN A 36 -27.20 -32.65 -20.07
N GLU A 37 -28.26 -32.64 -20.87
CA GLU A 37 -28.93 -31.40 -21.34
C GLU A 37 -29.44 -30.55 -20.17
N CYS A 38 -30.16 -31.18 -19.23
CA CYS A 38 -30.71 -30.50 -18.06
C CYS A 38 -29.61 -29.93 -17.16
N LEU A 39 -28.49 -30.64 -17.00
CA LEU A 39 -27.36 -30.11 -16.25
C LEU A 39 -26.73 -28.91 -16.96
N VAL A 40 -26.46 -29.00 -18.27
CA VAL A 40 -25.85 -27.89 -19.03
C VAL A 40 -26.72 -26.63 -19.00
N GLN A 41 -28.03 -26.77 -19.15
CA GLN A 41 -28.99 -25.67 -19.05
C GLN A 41 -29.01 -25.05 -17.64
N TRP A 42 -28.96 -25.89 -16.60
CA TRP A 42 -28.84 -25.44 -15.21
C TRP A 42 -27.54 -24.69 -14.92
N LEU A 43 -26.40 -25.18 -15.45
CA LEU A 43 -25.11 -24.51 -15.29
C LEU A 43 -25.10 -23.14 -15.99
N LYS A 44 -25.73 -23.03 -17.17
CA LYS A 44 -25.88 -21.76 -17.88
C LYS A 44 -26.71 -20.74 -17.09
N HIS A 45 -27.74 -21.19 -16.38
CA HIS A 45 -28.60 -20.31 -15.59
C HIS A 45 -28.01 -19.96 -14.21
N SER A 46 -27.36 -20.91 -13.54
CA SER A 46 -26.83 -20.72 -12.18
C SER A 46 -25.42 -20.12 -12.12
N ARG A 47 -24.73 -20.04 -13.27
CA ARG A 47 -23.31 -19.66 -13.44
C ARG A 47 -22.33 -20.38 -12.49
N LYS A 48 -22.71 -21.55 -11.93
CA LYS A 48 -21.88 -22.35 -11.03
C LYS A 48 -21.34 -23.59 -11.73
N GLU A 49 -20.06 -23.88 -11.61
CA GLU A 49 -19.42 -25.08 -12.23
C GLU A 49 -19.37 -26.33 -11.31
N TYR A 50 -19.99 -26.25 -10.13
CA TYR A 50 -19.94 -27.30 -9.10
C TYR A 50 -21.33 -27.64 -8.58
N CYS A 51 -21.47 -28.86 -8.08
CA CYS A 51 -22.69 -29.31 -7.43
C CYS A 51 -22.95 -28.52 -6.15
N GLU A 52 -24.11 -27.89 -6.02
CA GLU A 52 -24.43 -27.04 -4.86
C GLU A 52 -24.47 -27.82 -3.55
N LEU A 53 -24.86 -29.09 -3.61
CA LEU A 53 -25.03 -29.98 -2.45
C LEU A 53 -23.70 -30.54 -1.94
N CYS A 54 -22.90 -31.16 -2.82
CA CYS A 54 -21.66 -31.85 -2.42
C CYS A 54 -20.38 -31.08 -2.76
N LYS A 55 -20.51 -29.89 -3.37
CA LYS A 55 -19.40 -29.02 -3.83
C LYS A 55 -18.42 -29.70 -4.79
N HIS A 56 -18.81 -30.82 -5.40
CA HIS A 56 -18.01 -31.50 -6.42
C HIS A 56 -18.10 -30.77 -7.76
N ARG A 57 -16.96 -30.47 -8.39
CA ARG A 57 -16.89 -29.84 -9.72
C ARG A 57 -17.31 -30.83 -10.79
N PHE A 58 -18.23 -30.44 -11.67
CA PHE A 58 -18.66 -31.31 -12.76
C PHE A 58 -17.54 -31.45 -13.80
N ALA A 59 -17.41 -32.64 -14.40
CA ALA A 59 -16.38 -32.95 -15.38
C ALA A 59 -17.01 -33.29 -16.73
N PHE A 60 -16.54 -32.63 -17.79
CA PHE A 60 -16.94 -32.88 -19.17
C PHE A 60 -15.75 -33.36 -19.99
N THR A 61 -15.95 -34.37 -20.83
CA THR A 61 -14.96 -34.85 -21.80
C THR A 61 -15.30 -34.39 -23.20
N PRO A 62 -14.33 -33.88 -23.99
CA PRO A 62 -14.59 -33.47 -25.37
C PRO A 62 -14.95 -34.68 -26.26
N ILE A 63 -15.99 -34.55 -27.07
CA ILE A 63 -16.32 -35.49 -28.16
C ILE A 63 -15.79 -34.90 -29.46
N TYR A 64 -14.83 -35.59 -30.07
CA TYR A 64 -14.29 -35.22 -31.37
C TYR A 64 -15.05 -35.91 -32.50
N SER A 65 -15.08 -35.27 -33.68
CA SER A 65 -15.69 -35.86 -34.87
C SER A 65 -15.01 -37.20 -35.24
N PRO A 66 -15.76 -38.17 -35.80
CA PRO A 66 -15.21 -39.47 -36.17
C PRO A 66 -14.12 -39.40 -37.26
N ASP A 67 -14.09 -38.31 -38.03
CA ASP A 67 -13.09 -38.04 -39.08
C ASP A 67 -11.78 -37.44 -38.55
N MET A 68 -11.60 -37.36 -37.22
CA MET A 68 -10.42 -36.73 -36.62
C MET A 68 -9.13 -37.57 -36.86
N PRO A 69 -8.09 -37.02 -37.52
CA PRO A 69 -6.83 -37.71 -37.71
C PRO A 69 -6.02 -37.80 -36.39
N SER A 70 -5.23 -38.86 -36.22
CA SER A 70 -4.39 -39.08 -35.03
C SER A 70 -3.32 -38.01 -34.80
N ARG A 71 -2.94 -37.27 -35.85
CA ARG A 71 -2.13 -36.05 -35.80
C ARG A 71 -2.74 -35.02 -36.74
N LEU A 72 -2.93 -33.79 -36.27
CA LEU A 72 -3.37 -32.67 -37.11
C LEU A 72 -2.42 -32.48 -38.31
N PRO A 73 -2.96 -32.30 -39.54
CA PRO A 73 -2.12 -32.04 -40.71
C PRO A 73 -1.40 -30.70 -40.58
N ILE A 74 -0.18 -30.62 -41.11
CA ILE A 74 0.70 -29.44 -40.98
C ILE A 74 0.02 -28.19 -41.59
N GLN A 75 -0.82 -28.36 -42.60
CA GLN A 75 -1.58 -27.28 -43.23
C GLN A 75 -2.56 -26.61 -42.26
N ASP A 76 -3.28 -27.39 -41.44
CA ASP A 76 -4.22 -26.86 -40.44
C ASP A 76 -3.47 -26.17 -39.29
N ILE A 77 -2.34 -26.75 -38.86
CA ILE A 77 -1.47 -26.15 -37.84
C ILE A 77 -0.90 -24.83 -38.35
N PHE A 78 -0.41 -24.80 -39.60
CA PHE A 78 0.16 -23.59 -40.19
C PHE A 78 -0.92 -22.52 -40.43
N ALA A 79 -2.11 -22.90 -40.89
CA ALA A 79 -3.23 -21.98 -41.05
C ALA A 79 -3.66 -21.37 -39.70
N GLY A 80 -3.86 -22.21 -38.67
CA GLY A 80 -4.18 -21.74 -37.32
C GLY A 80 -3.05 -20.94 -36.67
N LEU A 81 -1.79 -21.27 -36.95
CA LEU A 81 -0.64 -20.50 -36.50
C LEU A 81 -0.56 -19.14 -37.22
N VAL A 82 -0.85 -19.07 -38.52
CA VAL A 82 -0.87 -17.81 -39.27
C VAL A 82 -2.01 -16.90 -38.82
N THR A 83 -3.20 -17.43 -38.53
CA THR A 83 -4.31 -16.63 -37.97
C THR A 83 -4.01 -16.17 -36.55
N SER A 84 -3.43 -17.04 -35.70
CA SER A 84 -3.00 -16.70 -34.34
C SER A 84 -1.85 -15.69 -34.33
N ILE A 85 -0.86 -15.84 -35.21
CA ILE A 85 0.24 -14.86 -35.37
C ILE A 85 -0.30 -13.56 -35.96
N GLY A 86 -1.20 -13.60 -36.94
CA GLY A 86 -1.80 -12.41 -37.54
C GLY A 86 -2.59 -11.59 -36.52
N THR A 87 -3.42 -12.25 -35.71
CA THR A 87 -4.13 -11.61 -34.59
C THR A 87 -3.13 -11.11 -33.54
N ALA A 88 -2.15 -11.91 -33.14
CA ALA A 88 -1.12 -11.51 -32.17
C ALA A 88 -0.26 -10.32 -32.65
N ILE A 89 0.13 -10.27 -33.92
CA ILE A 89 0.86 -9.14 -34.53
C ILE A 89 -0.02 -7.89 -34.54
N ARG A 90 -1.30 -8.03 -34.87
CA ARG A 90 -2.28 -6.94 -34.86
C ARG A 90 -2.46 -6.38 -33.44
N TYR A 91 -2.64 -7.25 -32.45
CA TYR A 91 -2.63 -6.86 -31.03
C TYR A 91 -1.31 -6.23 -30.63
N TRP A 92 -0.16 -6.84 -30.96
CA TRP A 92 1.17 -6.32 -30.63
C TRP A 92 1.41 -4.95 -31.24
N PHE A 93 1.06 -4.73 -32.50
CA PHE A 93 1.15 -3.43 -33.15
C PHE A 93 0.24 -2.40 -32.46
N HIS A 94 -0.98 -2.79 -32.11
CA HIS A 94 -1.89 -1.92 -31.36
C HIS A 94 -1.33 -1.57 -29.97
N TYR A 95 -0.91 -2.55 -29.17
CA TYR A 95 -0.32 -2.35 -27.85
C TYR A 95 1.00 -1.56 -27.90
N THR A 96 1.84 -1.79 -28.91
CA THR A 96 3.09 -1.03 -29.07
C THR A 96 2.82 0.41 -29.49
N LEU A 97 1.85 0.65 -30.37
CA LEU A 97 1.39 2.01 -30.72
C LEU A 97 0.83 2.72 -29.48
N VAL A 98 -0.02 2.03 -28.71
CA VAL A 98 -0.60 2.52 -27.46
C VAL A 98 0.50 2.85 -26.44
N ALA A 99 1.44 1.94 -26.22
CA ALA A 99 2.56 2.14 -25.32
C ALA A 99 3.48 3.28 -25.79
N PHE A 100 3.76 3.38 -27.09
CA PHE A 100 4.55 4.47 -27.66
C PHE A 100 3.87 5.83 -27.48
N ALA A 101 2.55 5.89 -27.66
CA ALA A 101 1.80 7.12 -27.44
C ALA A 101 1.78 7.55 -25.96
N TRP A 102 1.51 6.63 -25.01
CA TRP A 102 1.46 6.97 -23.58
C TRP A 102 2.81 7.11 -22.91
N LEU A 103 3.79 6.26 -23.22
CA LEU A 103 5.10 6.27 -22.57
C LEU A 103 6.14 7.08 -23.34
N GLY A 104 5.89 7.36 -24.63
CA GLY A 104 6.75 8.21 -25.45
C GLY A 104 6.14 9.60 -25.64
N VAL A 105 5.09 9.69 -26.47
CA VAL A 105 4.54 10.97 -26.93
C VAL A 105 4.01 11.83 -25.79
N VAL A 106 3.19 11.30 -24.88
CA VAL A 106 2.63 12.08 -23.75
C VAL A 106 3.72 12.66 -22.83
N PRO A 107 4.68 11.87 -22.31
CA PRO A 107 5.84 12.38 -21.56
C PRO A 107 6.66 13.42 -22.34
N LEU A 108 7.01 13.12 -23.59
CA LEU A 108 7.83 14.02 -24.40
C LEU A 108 7.15 15.38 -24.61
N THR A 109 5.87 15.37 -24.96
CA THR A 109 5.09 16.60 -25.14
C THR A 109 4.97 17.37 -23.83
N ALA A 110 4.66 16.71 -22.71
CA ALA A 110 4.60 17.35 -21.39
C ALA A 110 5.95 17.99 -20.98
N CYS A 111 7.07 17.30 -21.20
CA CYS A 111 8.42 17.82 -20.90
C CYS A 111 8.74 19.07 -21.73
N ARG A 112 8.47 19.02 -23.03
CA ARG A 112 8.76 20.12 -23.95
C ARG A 112 7.87 21.33 -23.69
N ILE A 113 6.59 21.11 -23.39
CA ILE A 113 5.67 22.17 -22.96
C ILE A 113 6.16 22.80 -21.66
N TYR A 114 6.54 22.00 -20.66
CA TYR A 114 7.10 22.50 -19.41
C TYR A 114 8.37 23.33 -19.64
N LYS A 115 9.34 22.82 -20.42
CA LYS A 115 10.56 23.57 -20.76
C LYS A 115 10.20 24.89 -21.47
N CYS A 116 9.37 24.83 -22.51
CA CYS A 116 8.94 26.01 -23.25
C CYS A 116 8.28 27.08 -22.34
N LEU A 117 7.42 26.68 -21.41
CA LEU A 117 6.75 27.60 -20.50
C LEU A 117 7.72 28.27 -19.52
N PHE A 118 8.74 27.57 -19.01
CA PHE A 118 9.67 28.13 -18.01
C PHE A 118 10.95 28.74 -18.61
N THR A 119 11.33 28.37 -19.85
CA THR A 119 12.53 28.90 -20.53
C THR A 119 12.21 29.87 -21.68
N GLY A 120 10.97 29.86 -22.20
CA GLY A 120 10.63 30.50 -23.47
C GLY A 120 10.20 31.96 -23.36
N SER A 121 10.74 32.80 -24.25
CA SER A 121 10.11 34.04 -24.69
C SER A 121 8.93 33.74 -25.63
N VAL A 122 8.06 34.72 -25.89
CA VAL A 122 6.85 34.56 -26.75
C VAL A 122 7.17 33.99 -28.15
N SER A 123 8.39 34.17 -28.66
CA SER A 123 8.84 33.59 -29.94
C SER A 123 9.03 32.07 -29.89
N SER A 124 9.33 31.49 -28.72
CA SER A 124 9.48 30.04 -28.53
C SER A 124 8.13 29.31 -28.55
N LEU A 125 7.02 30.01 -28.24
CA LEU A 125 5.67 29.47 -28.34
C LEU A 125 5.22 29.28 -29.81
N LEU A 126 5.77 30.08 -30.73
CA LEU A 126 5.46 30.00 -32.16
C LEU A 126 6.25 28.88 -32.88
N THR A 127 7.42 28.48 -32.36
CA THR A 127 8.23 27.37 -32.88
C THR A 127 7.96 26.02 -32.21
N LEU A 128 7.12 26.00 -31.17
CA LEU A 128 6.75 24.85 -30.35
C LEU A 128 6.40 23.56 -31.15
N PRO A 129 5.63 23.62 -32.26
CA PRO A 129 5.32 22.42 -33.04
C PRO A 129 6.54 21.80 -33.72
N LEU A 130 7.52 22.61 -34.11
CA LEU A 130 8.75 22.17 -34.78
C LEU A 130 9.79 21.66 -33.75
N ASP A 131 9.89 22.33 -32.60
CA ASP A 131 10.72 21.85 -31.48
C ASP A 131 10.17 20.59 -30.83
N MET A 132 8.86 20.33 -30.91
CA MET A 132 8.23 19.07 -30.46
C MET A 132 8.66 17.84 -31.27
N LEU A 133 9.25 18.04 -32.45
CA LEU A 133 9.73 16.97 -33.34
C LEU A 133 11.26 16.80 -33.34
N SER A 134 12.01 17.64 -32.60
CA SER A 134 13.46 17.49 -32.47
C SER A 134 13.82 16.13 -31.84
N THR A 135 14.88 15.46 -32.32
CA THR A 135 15.29 14.11 -31.85
C THR A 135 16.43 14.14 -30.82
N GLU A 136 16.87 15.32 -30.42
CA GLU A 136 17.94 15.47 -29.44
C GLU A 136 17.46 15.08 -28.04
N ASN A 137 18.28 14.31 -27.30
CA ASN A 137 18.04 13.92 -25.89
C ASN A 137 16.67 13.27 -25.59
N LEU A 138 16.08 12.57 -26.56
CA LEU A 138 14.73 11.97 -26.46
C LEU A 138 14.52 11.12 -25.20
N LEU A 139 15.51 10.31 -24.80
CA LEU A 139 15.40 9.47 -23.61
C LEU A 139 15.40 10.29 -22.31
N ALA A 140 16.23 11.33 -22.22
CA ALA A 140 16.28 12.20 -21.04
C ALA A 140 15.00 13.04 -20.91
N ASP A 141 14.51 13.60 -22.01
CA ASP A 141 13.25 14.34 -22.08
C ASP A 141 12.05 13.44 -21.75
N CYS A 142 12.05 12.21 -22.22
CA CYS A 142 10.99 11.25 -21.92
C CYS A 142 10.94 10.91 -20.42
N LEU A 143 12.08 10.66 -19.78
CA LEU A 143 12.14 10.38 -18.35
C LEU A 143 11.71 11.60 -17.51
N GLN A 144 12.19 12.79 -17.86
CA GLN A 144 11.76 14.05 -17.23
C GLN A 144 10.26 14.28 -17.45
N GLY A 145 9.77 14.00 -18.65
CA GLY A 145 8.36 14.06 -19.02
C GLY A 145 7.49 13.09 -18.22
N CYS A 146 7.95 11.87 -18.01
CA CYS A 146 7.23 10.88 -17.20
C CYS A 146 7.05 11.39 -15.77
N PHE A 147 8.09 12.04 -15.23
CA PHE A 147 8.00 12.68 -13.92
C PHE A 147 6.99 13.83 -13.90
N VAL A 148 7.00 14.71 -14.91
CA VAL A 148 6.03 15.81 -15.03
C VAL A 148 4.59 15.27 -15.13
N VAL A 149 4.34 14.29 -15.99
CA VAL A 149 3.03 13.66 -16.18
C VAL A 149 2.56 12.96 -14.89
N THR A 150 3.47 12.28 -14.19
CA THR A 150 3.13 11.66 -12.90
C THR A 150 2.72 12.73 -11.89
N CYS A 151 3.45 13.84 -11.80
CA CYS A 151 3.12 14.95 -10.90
C CYS A 151 1.76 15.57 -11.24
N THR A 152 1.46 15.80 -12.52
CA THR A 152 0.17 16.39 -12.94
C THR A 152 -0.99 15.44 -12.72
N LEU A 153 -0.82 14.13 -12.96
CA LEU A 153 -1.82 13.11 -12.64
C LEU A 153 -2.08 13.01 -11.13
N CYS A 154 -1.03 13.00 -10.31
CA CYS A 154 -1.18 13.02 -8.85
C CYS A 154 -1.93 14.29 -8.39
N ALA A 155 -1.63 15.45 -8.99
CA ALA A 155 -2.34 16.69 -8.69
C ALA A 155 -3.82 16.63 -9.10
N PHE A 156 -4.13 16.08 -10.28
CA PHE A 156 -5.50 15.88 -10.74
C PHE A 156 -6.30 14.96 -9.80
N ILE A 157 -5.75 13.80 -9.45
CA ILE A 157 -6.37 12.85 -8.50
C ILE A 157 -6.59 13.53 -7.14
N SER A 158 -5.62 14.30 -6.67
CA SER A 158 -5.73 15.05 -5.41
C SER A 158 -6.85 16.09 -5.44
N LEU A 159 -7.09 16.75 -6.57
CA LEU A 159 -8.19 17.70 -6.73
C LEU A 159 -9.56 17.01 -6.79
N VAL A 160 -9.67 15.89 -7.50
CA VAL A 160 -10.91 15.09 -7.56
C VAL A 160 -11.26 14.59 -6.17
N TRP A 161 -10.28 14.04 -5.45
CA TRP A 161 -10.47 13.60 -4.07
C TRP A 161 -10.80 14.77 -3.13
N LEU A 162 -10.17 15.94 -3.29
CA LEU A 162 -10.50 17.12 -2.50
C LEU A 162 -11.94 17.61 -2.77
N ARG A 163 -12.40 17.56 -4.02
CA ARG A 163 -13.80 17.84 -4.37
C ARG A 163 -14.73 16.88 -3.64
N GLU A 164 -14.45 15.57 -3.70
CA GLU A 164 -15.24 14.55 -3.02
C GLU A 164 -15.32 14.81 -1.51
N GLN A 165 -14.20 15.18 -0.88
CA GLN A 165 -14.16 15.57 0.54
C GLN A 165 -15.01 16.82 0.84
N ILE A 166 -15.05 17.81 -0.05
CA ILE A 166 -15.90 19.00 0.12
C ILE A 166 -17.38 18.63 -0.03
N VAL A 167 -17.71 17.69 -0.91
CA VAL A 167 -19.10 17.25 -1.17
C VAL A 167 -19.63 16.39 -0.02
N HIS A 168 -18.86 15.39 0.45
CA HIS A 168 -19.30 14.48 1.52
C HIS A 168 -19.06 15.03 2.93
N GLY A 169 -18.01 15.82 3.14
CA GLY A 169 -17.69 16.42 4.44
C GLY A 169 -18.49 17.69 4.78
N GLY A 170 -19.30 18.19 3.84
CA GLY A 170 -20.06 19.44 3.93
C GLY A 170 -19.20 20.67 3.62
N ALA A 171 -19.77 21.63 2.89
CA ALA A 171 -19.07 22.88 2.61
C ALA A 171 -18.97 23.75 3.88
N PRO A 172 -17.95 24.62 3.99
CA PRO A 172 -17.84 25.48 5.14
C PRO A 172 -19.02 26.47 5.19
N GLN A 173 -19.53 26.74 6.40
CA GLN A 173 -20.75 27.52 6.64
C GLN A 173 -20.79 28.88 5.91
N TRP A 174 -19.65 29.57 5.77
CA TRP A 174 -19.54 30.86 5.07
C TRP A 174 -19.77 30.78 3.55
N LEU A 175 -19.69 29.57 2.97
CA LEU A 175 -19.97 29.29 1.56
C LEU A 175 -21.46 29.02 1.31
N GLU A 176 -22.18 28.42 2.28
CA GLU A 176 -23.59 28.00 2.16
C GLU A 176 -24.61 28.98 2.76
N GLN A 177 -24.19 29.95 3.58
CA GLN A 177 -25.05 30.82 4.41
C GLN A 177 -26.16 31.60 3.65
N ASN A 178 -26.09 31.72 2.33
CA ASN A 178 -27.12 32.37 1.51
C ASN A 178 -28.16 31.41 0.92
N GLN A 179 -27.91 30.09 0.87
CA GLN A 179 -28.87 29.12 0.30
C GLN A 179 -29.92 28.69 1.33
N GLN A 180 -29.55 28.59 2.62
CA GLN A 180 -30.51 28.32 3.70
C GLN A 180 -31.49 29.48 3.96
N GLN A 181 -31.10 30.74 3.71
CA GLN A 181 -32.04 31.87 3.74
C GLN A 181 -33.02 31.87 2.55
N ALA A 182 -32.65 31.29 1.40
CA ALA A 182 -33.55 31.13 0.26
C ALA A 182 -34.51 29.95 0.44
N ILE A 183 -34.05 28.82 1.01
CA ILE A 183 -34.88 27.64 1.26
C ILE A 183 -35.90 27.91 2.39
N ASN A 184 -35.51 28.63 3.45
CA ASN A 184 -36.43 29.02 4.52
C ASN A 184 -37.40 30.15 4.10
N GLY A 185 -37.16 30.81 2.96
CA GLY A 185 -38.03 31.86 2.42
C GLY A 185 -39.20 31.35 1.56
N VAL A 186 -39.22 30.05 1.20
CA VAL A 186 -40.28 29.44 0.35
C VAL A 186 -41.26 28.59 1.17
N GLY A 187 -40.96 28.29 2.43
CA GLY A 187 -41.82 27.49 3.32
C GLY A 187 -42.79 28.27 4.23
N GLN A 188 -42.90 29.60 4.10
CA GLN A 188 -43.61 30.43 5.09
C GLN A 188 -44.56 31.46 4.46
N GLN A 189 -45.32 31.06 3.44
CA GLN A 189 -46.35 31.91 2.80
C GLN A 189 -47.80 31.42 2.94
N ASN A 190 -48.10 30.53 3.89
CA ASN A 190 -49.47 30.28 4.31
C ASN A 190 -49.54 30.14 5.82
N GLU A 191 -49.68 31.26 6.51
CA GLU A 191 -50.74 31.48 7.52
C GLU A 191 -50.63 32.91 8.01
N GLY A 192 -51.67 33.68 7.72
CA GLY A 192 -51.77 35.07 8.12
C GLY A 192 -52.46 35.25 9.47
N VAL A 193 -52.18 36.43 10.02
CA VAL A 193 -53.01 37.25 10.92
C VAL A 193 -52.77 37.06 12.42
N GLY A 194 -52.24 38.11 13.08
CA GLY A 194 -52.50 38.35 14.51
C GLY A 194 -51.48 39.14 15.33
N ASN A 195 -51.35 40.44 15.08
CA ASN A 195 -51.06 41.53 16.03
C ASN A 195 -49.85 41.51 17.00
N ALA A 196 -48.92 42.45 16.71
CA ALA A 196 -48.29 43.47 17.57
C ALA A 196 -48.25 43.32 19.12
N GLY A 197 -47.05 43.49 19.68
CA GLY A 197 -46.84 43.88 21.08
C GLY A 197 -45.41 43.66 21.55
N ALA A 198 -44.80 44.67 22.15
CA ALA A 198 -43.37 44.82 22.41
C ALA A 198 -42.86 44.19 23.73
N GLU A 199 -41.53 44.08 23.79
CA GLU A 199 -40.65 44.17 24.96
C GLU A 199 -40.53 43.03 25.99
N ASN A 200 -39.28 42.55 26.07
CA ASN A 200 -38.46 42.32 27.26
C ASN A 200 -38.92 41.33 28.36
N ALA A 201 -37.98 40.42 28.62
CA ALA A 201 -37.48 40.00 29.93
C ALA A 201 -38.13 38.79 30.64
N VAL A 202 -37.27 37.76 30.77
CA VAL A 202 -36.88 37.10 32.02
C VAL A 202 -37.73 35.93 32.54
N LEU A 203 -36.96 34.87 32.84
CA LEU A 203 -37.10 33.82 33.86
C LEU A 203 -37.76 32.47 33.51
N ASP A 204 -36.96 31.44 33.77
CA ASP A 204 -37.25 30.12 34.35
C ASP A 204 -38.62 29.51 34.15
N GLN A 205 -38.65 28.24 33.71
CA GLN A 205 -39.37 27.21 34.46
C GLN A 205 -38.91 25.77 34.15
N PRO A 206 -39.13 24.83 35.10
CA PRO A 206 -38.71 23.43 35.07
C PRO A 206 -39.78 22.48 34.49
N VAL A 207 -39.35 21.23 34.25
CA VAL A 207 -40.03 19.94 34.49
C VAL A 207 -41.57 19.92 34.52
N ASP A 208 -42.22 19.25 33.57
CA ASP A 208 -42.84 17.91 33.79
C ASP A 208 -43.51 17.32 32.53
N GLN A 209 -43.56 15.98 32.54
CA GLN A 209 -44.19 15.00 31.64
C GLN A 209 -45.74 15.18 31.53
N PRO A 210 -46.53 14.47 30.68
CA PRO A 210 -46.38 13.06 30.30
C PRO A 210 -46.86 12.58 28.91
N ALA A 211 -46.66 11.28 28.76
CA ALA A 211 -46.86 10.36 27.64
C ALA A 211 -48.27 10.30 27.01
N GLU A 212 -48.32 9.81 25.76
CA GLU A 212 -49.29 8.77 25.39
C GLU A 212 -48.79 7.89 24.23
N ASN A 213 -49.20 6.62 24.30
CA ASN A 213 -48.74 5.44 23.56
C ASN A 213 -49.43 5.26 22.18
N VAL A 214 -48.92 4.32 21.37
CA VAL A 214 -49.64 3.21 20.63
C VAL A 214 -48.75 2.72 19.46
N VAL A 215 -47.99 1.61 19.60
CA VAL A 215 -48.27 0.17 19.29
C VAL A 215 -48.01 -0.21 17.80
N VAL A 216 -46.85 -0.82 17.49
CA VAL A 216 -46.52 -2.25 17.20
C VAL A 216 -46.79 -2.75 15.76
N GLY A 217 -45.75 -3.36 15.18
CA GLY A 217 -45.80 -4.33 14.09
C GLY A 217 -44.40 -4.91 13.77
N GLU A 218 -44.14 -6.15 14.20
CA GLU A 218 -42.87 -6.90 14.13
C GLU A 218 -42.50 -7.45 12.72
N ASN A 219 -41.20 -7.35 12.36
CA ASN A 219 -40.19 -8.32 11.84
C ASN A 219 -40.57 -9.48 10.86
N PRO A 220 -39.63 -10.20 10.16
CA PRO A 220 -38.15 -10.09 10.17
C PRO A 220 -37.38 -10.29 8.83
N GLU A 221 -36.07 -9.98 8.88
CA GLU A 221 -34.90 -10.77 8.37
C GLU A 221 -34.64 -11.04 6.86
N ILE A 222 -33.51 -10.51 6.34
CA ILE A 222 -32.26 -11.21 5.97
C ILE A 222 -31.46 -10.44 4.89
N LEU A 223 -30.17 -10.23 5.19
CA LEU A 223 -29.08 -9.84 4.28
C LEU A 223 -28.74 -10.99 3.32
N GLU A 224 -28.35 -10.68 2.08
CA GLU A 224 -27.30 -11.45 1.42
C GLU A 224 -26.51 -10.60 0.42
N GLU A 225 -25.20 -10.78 0.49
CA GLU A 225 -24.11 -10.16 -0.27
C GLU A 225 -24.07 -10.67 -1.72
N GLN A 226 -23.75 -9.78 -2.67
CA GLN A 226 -23.40 -10.13 -4.05
C GLN A 226 -21.87 -10.23 -4.19
N PRO A 227 -21.39 -11.25 -4.92
CA PRO A 227 -20.23 -11.06 -5.78
C PRO A 227 -20.53 -11.43 -7.23
N ASP A 228 -20.21 -10.48 -8.11
CA ASP A 228 -19.56 -10.59 -9.41
C ASP A 228 -19.90 -11.79 -10.31
N GLU A 229 -20.59 -11.49 -11.42
CA GLU A 229 -20.64 -12.37 -12.58
C GLU A 229 -20.29 -11.61 -13.87
N GLU A 230 -19.37 -12.24 -14.60
CA GLU A 230 -18.81 -11.90 -15.90
C GLU A 230 -19.87 -11.92 -17.02
N GLU A 231 -19.59 -11.12 -18.04
CA GLU A 231 -20.34 -10.89 -19.27
C GLU A 231 -20.35 -12.12 -20.23
N GLU A 232 -21.43 -12.28 -21.01
CA GLU A 232 -21.45 -13.06 -22.27
C GLU A 232 -22.50 -12.47 -23.23
N ASP A 233 -22.02 -12.12 -24.43
CA ASP A 233 -22.70 -11.56 -25.59
C ASP A 233 -23.95 -12.34 -26.09
N ASN A 234 -24.94 -11.61 -26.62
CA ASN A 234 -25.73 -12.03 -27.78
C ASN A 234 -26.05 -10.80 -28.66
N GLU A 235 -25.62 -10.87 -29.92
CA GLU A 235 -25.93 -9.91 -30.98
C GLU A 235 -27.35 -10.10 -31.54
N ASP A 236 -27.78 -9.07 -32.27
CA ASP A 236 -28.90 -8.98 -33.23
C ASP A 236 -30.24 -8.41 -32.71
N GLU A 237 -30.48 -7.12 -32.96
CA GLU A 237 -31.58 -6.64 -33.81
C GLU A 237 -31.42 -5.15 -34.16
N GLU A 238 -31.45 -4.84 -35.46
CA GLU A 238 -31.41 -3.49 -36.04
C GLU A 238 -32.72 -2.75 -35.77
N ASP A 239 -32.66 -1.48 -35.37
CA ASP A 239 -33.81 -0.59 -35.51
C ASP A 239 -33.44 0.87 -35.80
N VAL A 240 -34.36 1.46 -36.55
CA VAL A 240 -34.22 2.59 -37.46
C VAL A 240 -34.15 3.95 -36.75
N VAL A 241 -33.25 4.81 -37.24
CA VAL A 241 -33.19 6.25 -36.90
C VAL A 241 -34.43 6.95 -37.47
N VAL A 242 -35.24 7.54 -36.60
CA VAL A 242 -36.21 8.58 -36.95
C VAL A 242 -35.91 9.80 -36.09
N GLU A 243 -35.34 10.84 -36.71
CA GLU A 243 -35.40 12.20 -36.20
C GLU A 243 -36.84 12.71 -36.36
N ASP A 244 -37.45 13.19 -35.28
CA ASP A 244 -38.51 14.18 -35.39
C ASP A 244 -38.41 15.22 -34.27
N ALA A 245 -38.44 16.47 -34.71
CA ALA A 245 -38.33 17.67 -33.92
C ALA A 245 -39.73 18.16 -33.52
N ALA A 246 -40.00 18.30 -32.21
CA ALA A 246 -40.94 19.28 -31.65
C ALA A 246 -40.99 19.15 -30.12
N ASP A 247 -40.34 20.05 -29.40
CA ASP A 247 -41.02 21.00 -28.51
C ASP A 247 -40.01 21.84 -27.73
N ALA A 248 -39.78 23.03 -28.28
CA ALA A 248 -39.21 24.15 -27.56
C ALA A 248 -40.34 24.87 -26.80
N ASN A 249 -40.63 24.46 -25.56
CA ASN A 249 -41.18 25.37 -24.55
C ASN A 249 -41.21 24.73 -23.15
N ASN A 250 -40.15 24.94 -22.38
CA ASN A 250 -40.21 25.23 -20.93
C ASN A 250 -38.79 25.52 -20.45
N GLY A 251 -38.33 26.73 -20.80
CA GLY A 251 -37.12 27.30 -20.23
C GLY A 251 -37.37 27.73 -18.80
N GLY A 252 -36.82 26.96 -17.86
CA GLY A 252 -36.50 27.44 -16.52
C GLY A 252 -37.10 26.61 -15.40
N GLN A 253 -36.44 25.50 -15.02
CA GLN A 253 -36.23 25.13 -13.61
C GLN A 253 -35.26 23.94 -13.37
N ASP A 254 -34.30 23.59 -14.24
CA ASP A 254 -33.52 22.33 -14.06
C ASP A 254 -32.04 22.47 -13.63
N ASP A 255 -31.62 23.64 -13.12
CA ASP A 255 -30.20 23.88 -12.79
C ASP A 255 -29.75 23.37 -11.40
N MET A 256 -30.55 22.61 -10.65
CA MET A 256 -30.22 22.26 -9.24
C MET A 256 -30.59 20.83 -8.81
N ASN A 257 -30.51 19.84 -9.69
CA ASN A 257 -30.46 18.44 -9.26
C ASN A 257 -29.30 17.71 -9.95
N TRP A 258 -28.10 17.90 -9.41
CA TRP A 258 -26.90 17.17 -9.81
C TRP A 258 -27.00 15.73 -9.30
N ASN A 259 -27.55 14.83 -10.12
CA ASN A 259 -27.67 13.41 -9.79
C ASN A 259 -26.27 12.74 -9.82
N ALA A 260 -25.80 12.24 -8.68
CA ALA A 260 -24.59 11.42 -8.58
C ALA A 260 -24.65 10.11 -9.40
N LEU A 261 -25.85 9.73 -9.83
CA LEU A 261 -26.15 8.55 -10.66
C LEU A 261 -25.53 8.61 -12.07
N GLU A 262 -25.26 9.80 -12.62
CA GLU A 262 -24.65 9.93 -13.96
C GLU A 262 -23.18 9.50 -14.00
N TRP A 263 -22.47 9.55 -12.87
CA TRP A 263 -21.06 9.16 -12.80
C TRP A 263 -20.88 7.66 -12.59
N ASP A 264 -21.77 7.00 -11.84
CA ASP A 264 -21.81 5.53 -11.79
C ASP A 264 -22.17 4.97 -13.18
N ARG A 265 -23.07 5.63 -13.92
CA ARG A 265 -23.35 5.26 -15.32
C ARG A 265 -22.16 5.47 -16.26
N ALA A 266 -21.36 6.52 -16.06
CA ALA A 266 -20.15 6.78 -16.83
C ALA A 266 -18.98 5.84 -16.46
N ALA A 267 -18.97 5.32 -15.22
CA ALA A 267 -18.01 4.32 -14.75
C ALA A 267 -18.42 2.88 -15.14
N GLU A 268 -19.72 2.59 -15.23
CA GLU A 268 -20.27 1.35 -15.79
C GLU A 268 -20.17 1.31 -17.32
N GLU A 269 -20.13 2.45 -18.01
CA GLU A 269 -19.83 2.51 -19.46
C GLU A 269 -18.34 2.21 -19.79
N LEU A 270 -17.52 1.89 -18.78
CA LEU A 270 -16.11 1.52 -18.86
C LEU A 270 -15.85 0.02 -18.62
N THR A 271 -16.79 -0.88 -18.97
CA THR A 271 -16.52 -2.33 -18.97
C THR A 271 -15.49 -2.71 -20.04
N TRP A 272 -14.65 -3.69 -19.71
CA TRP A 272 -13.53 -4.15 -20.54
C TRP A 272 -13.98 -4.75 -21.88
N GLU A 273 -15.26 -5.08 -22.05
CA GLU A 273 -15.80 -5.62 -23.31
C GLU A 273 -15.97 -4.60 -24.42
N ARG A 274 -16.32 -3.33 -24.14
CA ARG A 274 -16.21 -2.26 -25.17
C ARG A 274 -14.76 -1.91 -25.51
N VAL A 275 -13.80 -2.33 -24.68
CA VAL A 275 -12.36 -2.21 -24.92
C VAL A 275 -11.82 -3.42 -25.73
N SER A 276 -12.60 -4.50 -25.87
CA SER A 276 -12.21 -5.72 -26.57
C SER A 276 -12.59 -5.74 -28.07
N MET A 277 -11.66 -5.20 -28.86
CA MET A 277 -11.12 -5.74 -30.12
C MET A 277 -11.92 -5.87 -31.44
N THR A 278 -13.25 -5.91 -31.49
CA THR A 278 -13.95 -5.91 -32.80
C THR A 278 -14.42 -4.51 -33.22
N TYR A 279 -14.87 -3.67 -32.27
CA TYR A 279 -15.26 -2.27 -32.52
C TYR A 279 -14.05 -1.31 -32.66
N THR A 280 -12.91 -1.66 -32.06
CA THR A 280 -11.70 -0.82 -31.97
C THR A 280 -10.98 -0.63 -33.31
N PHE A 281 -11.31 -1.40 -34.35
CA PHE A 281 -10.76 -1.15 -35.69
C PHE A 281 -11.42 0.00 -36.44
N ARG A 282 -12.46 0.62 -35.86
CA ARG A 282 -13.17 1.75 -36.47
C ARG A 282 -12.78 3.12 -35.89
N ASN A 283 -12.41 3.21 -34.61
CA ASN A 283 -12.40 4.50 -33.92
C ASN A 283 -11.05 4.90 -33.32
N THR A 284 -10.51 6.02 -33.80
CA THR A 284 -9.36 6.81 -33.32
C THR A 284 -9.50 7.37 -31.89
N LEU A 285 -10.35 6.79 -31.04
CA LEU A 285 -10.69 7.27 -29.69
C LEU A 285 -9.49 7.32 -28.74
N PHE A 286 -8.55 6.38 -28.88
CA PHE A 286 -7.34 6.41 -28.07
C PHE A 286 -6.46 7.64 -28.32
N LEU A 287 -6.32 8.06 -29.59
CA LEU A 287 -5.60 9.28 -29.93
C LEU A 287 -6.34 10.52 -29.41
N GLU A 288 -7.67 10.45 -29.37
CA GLU A 288 -8.49 11.46 -28.71
C GLU A 288 -8.18 11.53 -27.21
N HIS A 289 -8.12 10.41 -26.49
CA HIS A 289 -7.72 10.39 -25.09
C HIS A 289 -6.31 10.92 -24.86
N VAL A 290 -5.35 10.55 -25.72
CA VAL A 290 -3.99 11.11 -25.68
C VAL A 290 -4.02 12.63 -25.85
N PHE A 291 -4.81 13.15 -26.78
CA PHE A 291 -4.98 14.59 -26.99
C PHE A 291 -5.63 15.28 -25.79
N TRP A 292 -6.69 14.69 -25.20
CA TRP A 292 -7.32 15.19 -23.98
C TRP A 292 -6.33 15.23 -22.82
N VAL A 293 -5.52 14.19 -22.64
CA VAL A 293 -4.50 14.13 -21.58
C VAL A 293 -3.40 15.17 -21.80
N VAL A 294 -2.90 15.35 -23.02
CA VAL A 294 -1.90 16.39 -23.31
C VAL A 294 -2.49 17.79 -23.06
N SER A 295 -3.74 18.03 -23.48
CA SER A 295 -4.43 19.31 -23.25
C SER A 295 -4.66 19.58 -21.77
N LEU A 296 -5.14 18.58 -21.03
CA LEU A 296 -5.35 18.66 -19.59
C LEU A 296 -4.03 18.90 -18.85
N ASN A 297 -2.97 18.18 -19.20
CA ASN A 297 -1.63 18.37 -18.64
C ASN A 297 -1.12 19.80 -18.89
N THR A 298 -1.31 20.31 -20.10
CA THR A 298 -0.91 21.69 -20.46
C THR A 298 -1.65 22.72 -19.60
N LEU A 299 -2.97 22.55 -19.46
CA LEU A 299 -3.80 23.41 -18.62
C LEU A 299 -3.36 23.34 -17.15
N PHE A 300 -3.09 22.15 -16.64
CA PHE A 300 -2.63 21.95 -15.26
C PHE A 300 -1.29 22.61 -14.99
N ILE A 301 -0.31 22.45 -15.88
CA ILE A 301 1.01 23.10 -15.77
C ILE A 301 0.83 24.62 -15.81
N LEU A 302 -0.04 25.13 -16.70
CA LEU A 302 -0.29 26.56 -16.81
C LEU A 302 -0.92 27.13 -15.52
N VAL A 303 -1.98 26.50 -15.03
CA VAL A 303 -2.77 27.00 -13.88
C VAL A 303 -2.04 26.81 -12.55
N PHE A 304 -1.43 25.65 -12.32
CA PHE A 304 -0.84 25.30 -11.02
C PHE A 304 0.68 25.46 -10.94
N ALA A 305 1.41 25.59 -12.05
CA ALA A 305 2.86 25.82 -11.99
C ALA A 305 3.24 27.21 -12.51
N PHE A 306 2.88 27.52 -13.75
CA PHE A 306 3.28 28.75 -14.43
C PHE A 306 2.67 30.01 -13.81
N CYS A 307 1.34 30.06 -13.63
CA CYS A 307 0.66 31.23 -13.07
C CYS A 307 1.16 31.62 -11.67
N PRO A 308 1.22 30.70 -10.68
CA PRO A 308 1.78 31.02 -9.37
C PRO A 308 3.24 31.48 -9.45
N TYR A 309 4.08 30.80 -10.23
CA TYR A 309 5.50 31.17 -10.37
C TYR A 309 5.68 32.61 -10.87
N HIS A 310 5.01 32.99 -11.96
CA HIS A 310 5.15 34.32 -12.52
C HIS A 310 4.57 35.42 -11.63
N ILE A 311 3.44 35.17 -10.96
CA ILE A 311 2.86 36.11 -9.99
C ILE A 311 3.84 36.34 -8.82
N GLY A 312 4.46 35.26 -8.34
CA GLY A 312 5.48 35.33 -7.29
C GLY A 312 6.73 36.07 -7.74
N HIS A 313 7.30 35.70 -8.89
CA HIS A 313 8.49 36.32 -9.47
C HIS A 313 8.29 37.82 -9.70
N PHE A 314 7.19 38.22 -10.34
CA PHE A 314 6.86 39.64 -10.55
C PHE A 314 6.78 40.42 -9.22
N SER A 315 6.21 39.81 -8.18
CA SER A 315 6.07 40.44 -6.88
C SER A 315 7.39 40.55 -6.12
N ILE A 316 8.27 39.54 -6.22
CA ILE A 316 9.60 39.57 -5.60
C ILE A 316 10.48 40.65 -6.24
N VAL A 317 10.45 40.74 -7.57
CA VAL A 317 11.13 41.81 -8.33
C VAL A 317 10.54 43.18 -7.96
N GLY A 318 9.21 43.30 -7.90
CA GLY A 318 8.52 44.54 -7.53
C GLY A 318 8.83 45.04 -6.11
N LEU A 319 9.16 44.13 -5.19
CA LEU A 319 9.54 44.45 -3.81
C LEU A 319 11.07 44.61 -3.62
N GLY A 320 11.89 44.33 -4.64
CA GLY A 320 13.34 44.46 -4.58
C GLY A 320 14.07 43.39 -3.76
N PHE A 321 13.49 42.19 -3.59
CA PHE A 321 14.10 41.09 -2.81
C PHE A 321 14.85 40.05 -3.66
N GLU A 322 15.09 40.32 -4.94
CA GLU A 322 15.67 39.36 -5.90
C GLU A 322 17.03 38.80 -5.42
N GLU A 323 17.94 39.64 -4.92
CA GLU A 323 19.26 39.23 -4.44
C GLU A 323 19.20 38.23 -3.27
N TYR A 324 18.22 38.39 -2.37
CA TYR A 324 18.06 37.48 -1.23
C TYR A 324 17.51 36.12 -1.63
N VAL A 325 16.63 36.09 -2.65
CA VAL A 325 16.02 34.86 -3.14
C VAL A 325 16.99 34.07 -4.01
N GLN A 326 17.78 34.75 -4.86
CA GLN A 326 18.85 34.12 -5.67
C GLN A 326 19.97 33.55 -4.80
N ALA A 327 20.24 34.15 -3.63
CA ALA A 327 21.18 33.59 -2.66
C ALA A 327 20.68 32.27 -2.02
N SER A 328 19.40 31.94 -2.16
CA SER A 328 18.82 30.71 -1.62
C SER A 328 18.91 29.56 -2.63
N HIS A 329 19.25 28.36 -2.17
CA HIS A 329 19.24 27.14 -3.00
C HIS A 329 17.84 26.73 -3.53
N PHE A 330 16.77 27.37 -3.03
CA PHE A 330 15.38 27.04 -3.32
C PHE A 330 14.61 28.21 -3.95
N GLU A 331 15.27 29.01 -4.81
CA GLU A 331 14.66 30.15 -5.51
C GLU A 331 13.30 29.80 -6.14
N GLY A 332 13.21 28.71 -6.90
CA GLY A 332 11.96 28.28 -7.56
C GLY A 332 10.83 27.90 -6.60
N LEU A 333 11.15 27.33 -5.44
CA LEU A 333 10.14 26.95 -4.44
C LEU A 333 9.63 28.18 -3.69
N ILE A 334 10.52 29.09 -3.33
CA ILE A 334 10.15 30.30 -2.58
C ILE A 334 9.29 31.22 -3.46
N THR A 335 9.70 31.42 -4.72
CA THR A 335 8.94 32.21 -5.71
C THR A 335 7.54 31.64 -5.93
N THR A 336 7.39 30.32 -6.13
CA THR A 336 6.06 29.69 -6.27
C THR A 336 5.18 29.81 -5.02
N ILE A 337 5.73 29.59 -3.82
CA ILE A 337 4.97 29.72 -2.56
C ILE A 337 4.45 31.15 -2.39
N VAL A 338 5.30 32.16 -2.62
CA VAL A 338 4.91 33.58 -2.57
C VAL A 338 3.77 33.85 -3.56
N GLY A 339 3.88 33.32 -4.79
CA GLY A 339 2.85 33.45 -5.80
C GLY A 339 1.51 32.83 -5.40
N TYR A 340 1.51 31.63 -4.83
CA TYR A 340 0.31 30.99 -4.32
C TYR A 340 -0.34 31.76 -3.15
N VAL A 341 0.46 32.35 -2.26
CA VAL A 341 -0.05 33.20 -1.17
C VAL A 341 -0.74 34.43 -1.75
N LEU A 342 -0.14 35.08 -2.75
CA LEU A 342 -0.74 36.25 -3.41
C LEU A 342 -2.00 35.87 -4.19
N LEU A 343 -2.02 34.71 -4.85
CA LEU A 343 -3.22 34.16 -5.49
C LEU A 343 -4.35 33.93 -4.47
N ALA A 344 -4.05 33.34 -3.32
CA ALA A 344 -5.03 33.15 -2.25
C ALA A 344 -5.58 34.47 -1.71
N VAL A 345 -4.72 35.49 -1.55
CA VAL A 345 -5.13 36.85 -1.14
C VAL A 345 -6.00 37.50 -2.22
N SER A 346 -5.68 37.31 -3.49
CA SER A 346 -6.46 37.86 -4.60
C SER A 346 -7.84 37.20 -4.73
N LEU A 347 -7.91 35.88 -4.49
CA LEU A 347 -9.17 35.11 -4.47
C LEU A 347 -10.07 35.51 -3.29
N ILE A 348 -9.52 35.77 -2.10
CA ILE A 348 -10.35 36.21 -0.96
C ILE A 348 -10.85 37.64 -1.14
N VAL A 349 -10.04 38.54 -1.72
CA VAL A 349 -10.46 39.92 -2.03
C VAL A 349 -11.54 39.90 -3.10
N SER A 350 -11.36 39.15 -4.20
CA SER A 350 -12.36 39.02 -5.25
C SER A 350 -13.65 38.36 -4.77
N HIS A 351 -13.59 37.37 -3.87
CA HIS A 351 -14.76 36.80 -3.21
C HIS A 351 -15.52 37.86 -2.38
N GLY A 352 -14.79 38.73 -1.67
CA GLY A 352 -15.37 39.87 -0.94
C GLY A 352 -16.05 40.87 -1.88
N VAL A 353 -15.41 41.23 -2.99
CA VAL A 353 -15.99 42.12 -4.02
C VAL A 353 -17.23 41.48 -4.66
N ALA A 354 -17.20 40.20 -4.99
CA ALA A 354 -18.36 39.48 -5.54
C ALA A 354 -19.54 39.46 -4.56
N ALA A 355 -19.27 39.43 -3.25
CA ALA A 355 -20.30 39.56 -2.23
C ALA A 355 -20.94 40.96 -2.21
N LEU A 356 -20.16 42.03 -2.46
CA LEU A 356 -20.68 43.39 -2.59
C LEU A 356 -21.55 43.56 -3.85
N VAL A 357 -21.19 42.91 -4.96
CA VAL A 357 -21.92 43.00 -6.25
C VAL A 357 -23.11 42.01 -6.32
N LYS A 358 -23.32 41.16 -5.30
CA LYS A 358 -24.39 40.14 -5.24
C LYS A 358 -24.38 39.08 -6.36
N PHE A 359 -23.24 38.85 -7.02
CA PHE A 359 -23.11 37.76 -8.00
C PHE A 359 -22.90 36.41 -7.31
N GLN A 360 -24.00 35.68 -7.10
CA GLN A 360 -24.01 34.44 -6.30
C GLN A 360 -23.20 33.28 -6.92
N ARG A 361 -23.29 33.08 -8.25
CA ARG A 361 -22.56 32.00 -8.96
C ARG A 361 -21.04 32.21 -8.92
N SER A 362 -20.59 33.43 -9.24
CA SER A 362 -19.16 33.80 -9.20
C SER A 362 -18.59 33.73 -7.78
N ARG A 363 -19.35 34.19 -6.77
CA ARG A 363 -18.97 34.08 -5.37
C ARG A 363 -18.72 32.63 -4.95
N ARG A 364 -19.62 31.70 -5.29
CA ARG A 364 -19.44 30.27 -4.96
C ARG A 364 -18.18 29.69 -5.63
N LEU A 365 -17.98 29.98 -6.91
CA LEU A 365 -16.81 29.50 -7.67
C LEU A 365 -15.50 30.04 -7.09
N LEU A 366 -15.41 31.34 -6.80
CA LEU A 366 -14.24 31.96 -6.17
C LEU A 366 -13.97 31.41 -4.77
N GLY A 367 -15.02 31.10 -4.00
CA GLY A 367 -14.90 30.47 -2.69
C GLY A 367 -14.32 29.05 -2.77
N VAL A 368 -14.79 28.23 -3.72
CA VAL A 368 -14.24 26.88 -3.96
C VAL A 368 -12.79 26.96 -4.44
N CYS A 369 -12.47 27.84 -5.39
CA CYS A 369 -11.09 28.05 -5.85
C CYS A 369 -10.16 28.47 -4.71
N TYR A 370 -10.63 29.35 -3.81
CA TYR A 370 -9.87 29.72 -2.61
C TYR A 370 -9.62 28.53 -1.70
N ILE A 371 -10.61 27.67 -1.45
CA ILE A 371 -10.45 26.46 -0.62
C ILE A 371 -9.41 25.53 -1.23
N VAL A 372 -9.46 25.31 -2.54
CA VAL A 372 -8.47 24.47 -3.26
C VAL A 372 -7.06 25.01 -3.06
N VAL A 373 -6.82 26.30 -3.35
CA VAL A 373 -5.50 26.92 -3.19
C VAL A 373 -5.04 26.88 -1.72
N LYS A 374 -5.95 27.17 -0.79
CA LYS A 374 -5.68 27.14 0.67
C LYS A 374 -5.25 25.76 1.14
N VAL A 375 -5.99 24.70 0.79
CA VAL A 375 -5.66 23.33 1.20
C VAL A 375 -4.32 22.89 0.61
N SER A 376 -4.09 23.14 -0.68
CA SER A 376 -2.81 22.82 -1.34
C SER A 376 -1.63 23.52 -0.65
N LEU A 377 -1.76 24.81 -0.33
CA LEU A 377 -0.74 25.57 0.41
C LEU A 377 -0.48 24.98 1.81
N LEU A 378 -1.53 24.66 2.56
CA LEU A 378 -1.41 24.09 3.90
C LEU A 378 -0.74 22.71 3.86
N VAL A 379 -1.03 21.89 2.86
CA VAL A 379 -0.39 20.59 2.64
C VAL A 379 1.11 20.76 2.35
N VAL A 380 1.49 21.69 1.47
CA VAL A 380 2.92 21.97 1.18
C VAL A 380 3.65 22.45 2.44
N VAL A 381 3.01 23.28 3.26
CA VAL A 381 3.59 23.77 4.52
C VAL A 381 3.71 22.65 5.57
N GLU A 382 2.67 21.85 5.78
CA GLU A 382 2.67 20.77 6.79
C GLU A 382 3.51 19.55 6.38
N ILE A 383 3.52 19.15 5.11
CA ILE A 383 4.23 17.94 4.64
C ILE A 383 5.62 18.28 4.08
N GLY A 384 5.79 19.44 3.43
CA GLY A 384 7.06 19.82 2.81
C GLY A 384 7.93 20.68 3.73
N VAL A 385 7.42 21.84 4.14
CA VAL A 385 8.21 22.84 4.89
C VAL A 385 8.52 22.37 6.32
N PHE A 386 7.57 21.73 7.00
CA PHE A 386 7.78 21.26 8.37
C PHE A 386 8.96 20.27 8.51
N PRO A 387 9.08 19.20 7.69
CA PRO A 387 10.26 18.34 7.73
C PRO A 387 11.57 19.05 7.37
N LEU A 388 11.56 20.03 6.45
CA LEU A 388 12.74 20.82 6.13
C LEU A 388 13.24 21.64 7.33
N ILE A 389 12.32 22.30 8.04
CA ILE A 389 12.66 23.04 9.28
C ILE A 389 13.18 22.08 10.35
N CYS A 390 12.55 20.92 10.51
CA CYS A 390 13.06 19.88 11.42
C CYS A 390 14.46 19.41 11.01
N GLY A 391 14.73 19.26 9.72
CA GLY A 391 16.05 19.00 9.15
C GLY A 391 17.07 20.08 9.53
N TRP A 392 16.71 21.36 9.41
CA TRP A 392 17.60 22.46 9.83
C TRP A 392 17.90 22.44 11.33
N TRP A 393 16.92 22.11 12.18
CA TRP A 393 17.18 21.92 13.62
C TRP A 393 18.19 20.80 13.86
N LEU A 394 18.10 19.70 13.11
CA LEU A 394 19.05 18.59 13.17
C LEU A 394 20.44 19.00 12.64
N ASP A 395 20.50 19.77 11.55
CA ASP A 395 21.74 20.29 11.00
C ASP A 395 22.45 21.23 11.98
N ILE A 396 21.71 22.12 12.66
CA ILE A 396 22.21 22.97 13.74
C ILE A 396 22.77 22.13 14.89
N CYS A 397 22.11 21.03 15.25
CA CYS A 397 22.62 20.09 16.25
C CYS A 397 23.93 19.41 15.77
N SER A 398 24.06 19.16 14.47
CA SER A 398 25.22 18.49 13.85
C SER A 398 26.43 19.41 13.59
N LEU A 399 26.20 20.74 13.49
CA LEU A 399 27.21 21.79 13.23
C LEU A 399 28.31 21.87 14.31
N VAL A 400 28.18 21.15 15.43
CA VAL A 400 29.26 20.89 16.39
C VAL A 400 30.26 19.86 15.81
N ARG A 401 31.09 20.28 14.84
CA ARG A 401 32.26 19.54 14.27
C ARG A 401 32.02 18.05 13.92
N LEU A 402 30.85 17.69 13.40
CA LEU A 402 30.59 16.38 12.78
C LEU A 402 29.80 16.52 11.47
N ALA A 403 30.09 17.56 10.69
CA ALA A 403 29.63 17.63 9.32
C ALA A 403 30.15 16.41 8.55
N PHE A 404 29.25 15.69 7.88
CA PHE A 404 29.46 14.61 6.91
C PHE A 404 29.21 13.15 7.34
N TRP A 405 28.91 12.84 8.60
CA TRP A 405 28.97 11.46 9.12
C TRP A 405 27.68 10.91 9.79
N GLY A 406 26.48 11.32 9.35
CA GLY A 406 25.25 11.13 10.14
C GLY A 406 23.98 10.59 9.47
N LYS A 407 23.97 10.24 8.18
CA LYS A 407 22.72 9.85 7.48
C LYS A 407 21.99 8.62 8.09
N PRO A 408 22.67 7.53 8.52
CA PRO A 408 21.96 6.38 9.08
C PRO A 408 21.60 6.52 10.57
N LEU A 409 22.37 7.29 11.36
CA LEU A 409 22.02 7.64 12.74
C LEU A 409 20.78 8.55 12.77
N LEU A 410 20.63 9.45 11.80
CA LEU A 410 19.44 10.29 11.60
C LEU A 410 18.17 9.45 11.43
N LEU A 411 18.22 8.37 10.65
CA LEU A 411 17.10 7.43 10.44
C LEU A 411 16.74 6.68 11.73
N PHE A 412 17.74 6.31 12.54
CA PHE A 412 17.50 5.73 13.86
C PHE A 412 16.81 6.73 14.81
N TYR A 413 17.22 8.00 14.83
CA TYR A 413 16.54 9.03 15.62
C TYR A 413 15.14 9.33 15.12
N PHE A 414 14.94 9.35 13.80
CA PHE A 414 13.61 9.52 13.20
C PHE A 414 12.69 8.34 13.59
N ALA A 415 13.21 7.12 13.60
CA ALA A 415 12.48 5.94 14.07
C ALA A 415 12.20 5.97 15.58
N VAL A 416 13.14 6.44 16.41
CA VAL A 416 12.95 6.60 17.86
C VAL A 416 11.93 7.72 18.17
N MET A 417 11.92 8.80 17.38
CA MET A 417 10.92 9.86 17.44
C MET A 417 9.54 9.32 17.07
N ILE A 418 9.42 8.58 15.96
CA ILE A 418 8.19 7.89 15.56
C ILE A 418 7.73 6.89 16.63
N LEU A 419 8.65 6.16 17.28
CA LEU A 419 8.33 5.26 18.38
C LEU A 419 7.77 5.99 19.60
N PHE A 420 8.37 7.14 19.95
CA PHE A 420 7.88 7.99 21.02
C PHE A 420 6.48 8.52 20.69
N GLU A 421 6.29 8.99 19.44
CA GLU A 421 4.99 9.37 18.88
C GLU A 421 3.99 8.20 18.81
N ARG A 422 4.42 6.96 18.65
CA ARG A 422 3.49 5.80 18.64
C ARG A 422 3.15 5.33 20.06
N SER A 423 3.90 5.75 21.07
CA SER A 423 3.78 5.29 22.47
C SER A 423 2.87 6.17 23.35
N TYR A 424 2.58 7.42 22.96
CA TYR A 424 1.76 8.34 23.78
C TYR A 424 0.28 7.97 23.86
N THR A 425 -0.19 6.95 23.14
CA THR A 425 -1.57 6.40 23.19
C THR A 425 -2.05 6.00 24.60
N VAL A 426 -1.19 6.09 25.61
CA VAL A 426 -1.47 5.81 27.02
C VAL A 426 -2.02 7.05 27.76
N LEU A 427 -1.73 8.26 27.29
CA LEU A 427 -2.23 9.50 27.89
C LEU A 427 -3.65 9.79 27.40
N ARG A 428 -4.45 10.44 28.26
CA ARG A 428 -5.80 10.88 27.92
C ARG A 428 -5.82 11.78 26.65
N PRO A 429 -6.77 11.56 25.72
CA PRO A 429 -6.94 12.43 24.54
C PRO A 429 -7.11 13.90 24.95
N GLY A 430 -6.30 14.80 24.39
CA GLY A 430 -6.35 16.24 24.65
C GLY A 430 -5.30 16.79 25.64
N VAL A 431 -4.56 15.95 26.37
CA VAL A 431 -3.45 16.41 27.25
C VAL A 431 -2.31 17.02 26.41
N LEU A 432 -1.94 16.34 25.31
CA LEU A 432 -0.97 16.81 24.33
C LEU A 432 -1.70 17.41 23.12
N TRP A 433 -2.49 18.45 23.34
CA TRP A 433 -3.31 19.09 22.30
C TRP A 433 -2.53 19.61 21.07
N PHE A 434 -1.20 19.74 21.18
CA PHE A 434 -0.31 20.16 20.09
C PHE A 434 0.17 19.00 19.20
N LEU A 435 0.11 17.75 19.69
CA LEU A 435 0.57 16.56 18.96
C LEU A 435 -0.65 15.87 18.35
N ARG A 436 -0.67 15.74 17.02
CA ARG A 436 -1.85 15.23 16.29
C ARG A 436 -1.96 13.71 16.42
N ASN A 437 -3.11 13.22 16.87
CA ASN A 437 -3.39 11.78 16.86
C ASN A 437 -3.81 11.32 15.48
N LEU A 438 -2.82 10.92 14.67
CA LEU A 438 -3.02 10.36 13.33
C LEU A 438 -3.78 9.03 13.33
N ASN A 439 -4.05 8.45 14.50
CA ASN A 439 -4.65 7.13 14.68
C ASN A 439 -6.12 7.20 15.12
N ASP A 440 -6.69 8.41 15.17
CA ASP A 440 -8.09 8.66 15.47
C ASP A 440 -8.91 8.53 14.17
N PRO A 441 -9.84 7.55 14.05
CA PRO A 441 -10.59 7.30 12.82
C PRO A 441 -11.50 8.47 12.40
N ASP A 442 -11.87 9.33 13.34
CA ASP A 442 -12.69 10.53 13.07
C ASP A 442 -11.85 11.73 12.60
N PHE A 443 -10.52 11.61 12.63
CA PHE A 443 -9.61 12.68 12.29
C PHE A 443 -9.29 12.70 10.79
N ASN A 444 -10.08 13.45 10.01
CA ASN A 444 -9.77 13.77 8.62
C ASN A 444 -8.96 15.08 8.53
N PRO A 445 -7.63 15.04 8.32
CA PRO A 445 -6.78 16.24 8.34
C PRO A 445 -7.18 17.27 7.29
N VAL A 446 -7.68 16.81 6.14
CA VAL A 446 -8.07 17.67 5.03
C VAL A 446 -9.40 18.37 5.31
N GLN A 447 -10.36 17.70 5.96
CA GLN A 447 -11.59 18.34 6.41
C GLN A 447 -11.29 19.45 7.44
N GLU A 448 -10.36 19.20 8.37
CA GLU A 448 -9.90 20.23 9.30
C GLU A 448 -9.29 21.45 8.58
N MET A 449 -8.46 21.22 7.55
CA MET A 449 -7.88 22.27 6.71
C MET A 449 -8.93 23.07 5.92
N ILE A 450 -10.06 22.46 5.54
CA ILE A 450 -11.16 23.14 4.86
C ILE A 450 -11.87 24.09 5.83
N HIS A 451 -12.30 23.61 6.99
CA HIS A 451 -13.18 24.36 7.89
C HIS A 451 -12.46 25.42 8.74
N LEU A 452 -11.22 25.18 9.17
CA LEU A 452 -10.53 26.12 10.08
C LEU A 452 -9.86 27.28 9.33
N PRO A 453 -9.86 28.51 9.88
CA PRO A 453 -9.20 29.66 9.25
C PRO A 453 -7.66 29.56 9.31
N ILE A 454 -6.98 30.14 8.31
CA ILE A 454 -5.52 30.04 8.12
C ILE A 454 -4.73 30.46 9.37
N TYR A 455 -5.17 31.51 10.10
CA TYR A 455 -4.45 31.97 11.29
C TYR A 455 -4.37 30.90 12.40
N ARG A 456 -5.38 30.03 12.53
CA ARG A 456 -5.35 28.93 13.51
C ARG A 456 -4.32 27.89 13.10
N HIS A 457 -4.25 27.55 11.82
CA HIS A 457 -3.22 26.66 11.29
C HIS A 457 -1.83 27.25 11.46
N LEU A 458 -1.62 28.52 11.11
CA LEU A 458 -0.32 29.18 11.25
C LEU A 458 0.14 29.22 12.72
N ARG A 459 -0.76 29.58 13.65
CA ARG A 459 -0.45 29.54 15.09
C ARG A 459 -0.06 28.14 15.55
N ARG A 460 -0.81 27.10 15.12
CA ARG A 460 -0.52 25.71 15.45
C ARG A 460 0.80 25.23 14.84
N PHE A 461 1.09 25.61 13.59
CA PHE A 461 2.34 25.32 12.90
C PHE A 461 3.54 25.92 13.64
N ILE A 462 3.47 27.19 14.02
CA ILE A 462 4.55 27.85 14.79
C ILE A 462 4.76 27.15 16.13
N LEU A 463 3.67 26.83 16.85
CA LEU A 463 3.77 26.07 18.11
C LEU A 463 4.41 24.70 17.90
N SER A 464 4.02 24.00 16.83
CA SER A 464 4.62 22.71 16.45
C SER A 464 6.13 22.86 16.22
N VAL A 465 6.55 23.80 15.37
CA VAL A 465 7.98 24.05 15.08
C VAL A 465 8.78 24.34 16.35
N ILE A 466 8.26 25.16 17.26
CA ILE A 466 8.94 25.48 18.53
C ILE A 466 9.03 24.24 19.42
N VAL A 467 7.94 23.49 19.58
CA VAL A 467 7.91 22.30 20.45
C VAL A 467 8.83 21.21 19.89
N PHE A 468 8.71 20.84 18.62
CA PHE A 468 9.59 19.85 17.99
C PHE A 468 11.05 20.29 17.98
N GLY A 469 11.34 21.57 17.66
CA GLY A 469 12.70 22.12 17.74
C GLY A 469 13.30 22.02 19.14
N SER A 470 12.51 22.34 20.17
CA SER A 470 12.95 22.23 21.58
C SER A 470 13.20 20.78 22.01
N ILE A 471 12.37 19.83 21.55
CA ILE A 471 12.54 18.40 21.81
C ILE A 471 13.83 17.90 21.13
N VAL A 472 14.08 18.28 19.88
CA VAL A 472 15.30 17.90 19.15
C VAL A 472 16.56 18.40 19.87
N LEU A 473 16.58 19.66 20.32
CA LEU A 473 17.70 20.20 21.11
C LEU A 473 17.90 19.44 22.44
N LEU A 474 16.82 19.11 23.13
CA LEU A 474 16.85 18.39 24.40
C LEU A 474 17.27 16.92 24.23
N MET A 475 16.82 16.26 23.16
CA MET A 475 17.11 14.84 22.93
C MET A 475 18.46 14.61 22.25
N LEU A 476 18.99 15.55 21.48
CA LEU A 476 20.25 15.37 20.73
C LEU A 476 21.36 16.28 21.20
N TRP A 477 21.17 17.60 21.09
CA TRP A 477 22.25 18.55 21.33
C TRP A 477 22.76 18.50 22.78
N LEU A 478 21.84 18.49 23.75
CA LEU A 478 22.19 18.51 25.17
C LEU A 478 22.84 17.20 25.65
N PRO A 479 22.33 15.99 25.32
CA PRO A 479 22.99 14.73 25.67
C PRO A 479 24.36 14.57 25.02
N ILE A 480 24.56 14.98 23.76
CA ILE A 480 25.87 14.91 23.10
C ILE A 480 26.89 15.81 23.80
N ARG A 481 26.48 17.00 24.23
CA ARG A 481 27.31 17.90 25.06
C ARG A 481 27.68 17.28 26.40
N ILE A 482 26.71 16.65 27.06
CA ILE A 482 26.92 15.94 28.33
C ILE A 482 27.89 14.77 28.14
N ILE A 483 27.73 13.95 27.10
CA ILE A 483 28.64 12.84 26.78
C ILE A 483 30.05 13.34 26.49
N LYS A 484 30.20 14.43 25.73
CA LYS A 484 31.51 15.02 25.46
C LYS A 484 32.24 15.46 26.72
N TYR A 485 31.50 15.94 27.72
CA TYR A 485 32.06 16.36 29.00
C TYR A 485 32.35 15.18 29.94
N LEU A 486 31.41 14.22 30.06
CA LEU A 486 31.51 13.07 30.95
C LEU A 486 32.44 11.96 30.43
N LEU A 487 32.48 11.75 29.11
CA LEU A 487 33.16 10.63 28.45
C LEU A 487 33.98 11.15 27.24
N PRO A 488 35.10 11.85 27.47
CA PRO A 488 35.88 12.47 26.39
C PRO A 488 36.52 11.45 25.42
N HIS A 489 36.66 10.18 25.82
CA HIS A 489 37.19 9.10 24.99
C HIS A 489 36.10 8.33 24.20
N PHE A 490 34.82 8.60 24.46
CA PHE A 490 33.73 7.88 23.79
C PHE A 490 33.45 8.41 22.38
N LEU A 491 33.63 9.72 22.19
CA LEU A 491 33.55 10.42 20.90
C LEU A 491 34.96 10.57 20.31
N PRO A 492 35.15 10.61 18.98
CA PRO A 492 34.13 10.72 17.93
C PRO A 492 33.51 9.37 17.54
N TYR A 493 32.28 9.41 17.03
CA TYR A 493 31.69 8.25 16.36
C TYR A 493 32.42 8.03 15.02
N ASN A 494 33.08 6.88 14.87
CA ASN A 494 33.77 6.53 13.63
C ASN A 494 32.74 6.04 12.60
N VAL A 495 32.40 6.90 11.66
CA VAL A 495 31.82 6.48 10.37
C VAL A 495 32.97 6.66 9.38
N MET A 496 33.44 5.59 8.74
CA MET A 496 34.34 5.69 7.59
C MET A 496 33.49 5.46 6.35
N LEU A 497 33.39 6.43 5.45
CA LEU A 497 32.77 6.29 4.14
C LEU A 497 33.96 5.96 3.28
N TYR A 498 34.08 4.69 2.87
CA TYR A 498 34.98 4.39 1.77
C TYR A 498 34.28 4.84 0.51
N SER A 499 34.66 6.03 0.02
CA SER A 499 34.10 6.71 -1.16
C SER A 499 34.10 5.88 -2.44
N ASP A 500 34.84 4.78 -2.48
CA ASP A 500 35.17 4.05 -3.70
C ASP A 500 34.22 2.87 -4.01
N ALA A 501 33.19 2.60 -3.18
CA ALA A 501 32.21 1.52 -3.43
C ALA A 501 30.76 1.82 -2.93
N PRO A 502 30.09 2.87 -3.43
CA PRO A 502 28.80 3.35 -2.92
C PRO A 502 27.65 2.33 -2.99
N VAL A 503 27.66 1.42 -3.96
CA VAL A 503 26.57 0.44 -4.15
C VAL A 503 26.59 -0.66 -3.08
N SER A 504 27.77 -1.06 -2.62
CA SER A 504 27.94 -2.13 -1.63
C SER A 504 27.59 -1.66 -0.21
N GLU A 505 27.92 -0.44 0.16
CA GLU A 505 27.54 0.14 1.46
C GLU A 505 26.04 0.44 1.55
N LEU A 506 25.41 0.89 0.45
CA LEU A 506 23.96 1.10 0.37
C LEU A 506 23.17 -0.18 0.69
N SER A 507 23.66 -1.34 0.24
CA SER A 507 22.99 -2.63 0.47
C SER A 507 22.89 -3.00 1.96
N LEU A 508 23.89 -2.63 2.76
CA LEU A 508 23.92 -2.85 4.21
C LEU A 508 23.03 -1.87 4.96
N GLU A 509 23.04 -0.60 4.56
CA GLU A 509 22.16 0.42 5.12
C GLU A 509 20.69 0.07 4.85
N LEU A 510 20.39 -0.40 3.64
CA LEU A 510 19.07 -0.91 3.27
C LEU A 510 18.70 -2.17 4.05
N LEU A 511 19.63 -3.09 4.30
CA LEU A 511 19.39 -4.28 5.13
C LEU A 511 19.06 -3.88 6.57
N LEU A 512 19.79 -2.91 7.14
CA LEU A 512 19.49 -2.37 8.47
C LEU A 512 18.09 -1.72 8.49
N LEU A 513 17.76 -0.91 7.48
CA LEU A 513 16.48 -0.21 7.38
C LEU A 513 15.29 -1.15 7.11
N GLN A 514 15.49 -2.23 6.34
CA GLN A 514 14.39 -3.08 5.88
C GLN A 514 14.20 -4.36 6.70
N VAL A 515 15.24 -4.82 7.40
CA VAL A 515 15.19 -6.06 8.19
C VAL A 515 15.27 -5.74 9.66
N VAL A 516 16.29 -4.99 10.08
CA VAL A 516 16.53 -4.71 11.50
C VAL A 516 15.49 -3.75 12.06
N LEU A 517 15.19 -2.68 11.33
CA LEU A 517 14.27 -1.67 11.82
C LEU A 517 12.82 -2.20 11.95
N PRO A 518 12.21 -2.84 10.93
CA PRO A 518 10.89 -3.44 11.09
C PRO A 518 10.87 -4.56 12.13
N ALA A 519 11.90 -5.41 12.23
CA ALA A 519 11.94 -6.45 13.26
C ALA A 519 11.93 -5.89 14.70
N LEU A 520 12.55 -4.72 14.93
CA LEU A 520 12.50 -4.03 16.22
C LEU A 520 11.17 -3.29 16.45
N LEU A 521 10.58 -2.72 15.39
CA LEU A 521 9.38 -1.89 15.43
C LEU A 521 8.06 -2.67 15.38
N GLU A 522 7.97 -3.73 14.57
CA GLU A 522 6.75 -4.51 14.29
C GLU A 522 6.52 -5.65 15.28
N GLN A 523 7.50 -6.00 16.11
CA GLN A 523 7.25 -6.95 17.20
C GLN A 523 6.32 -6.31 18.22
N GLY A 524 5.01 -6.62 18.15
CA GLY A 524 3.97 -6.05 19.01
C GLY A 524 4.25 -6.07 20.52
N HIS A 525 5.15 -6.95 20.98
CA HIS A 525 5.62 -6.97 22.36
C HIS A 525 6.50 -5.77 22.77
N THR A 526 7.36 -5.22 21.91
CA THR A 526 8.15 -4.02 22.25
C THR A 526 7.23 -2.82 22.40
N ARG A 527 6.22 -2.71 21.52
CA ARG A 527 5.15 -1.71 21.62
C ARG A 527 4.37 -1.85 22.92
N GLN A 528 3.96 -3.07 23.30
CA GLN A 528 3.26 -3.31 24.57
C GLN A 528 4.12 -2.98 25.79
N TRP A 529 5.39 -3.38 25.78
CA TRP A 529 6.31 -3.08 26.88
C TRP A 529 6.57 -1.58 27.01
N LEU A 530 6.77 -0.87 25.89
CA LEU A 530 6.93 0.58 25.87
C LEU A 530 5.67 1.28 26.38
N LYS A 531 4.47 0.84 25.96
CA LYS A 531 3.19 1.33 26.54
C LYS A 531 3.12 1.07 28.04
N GLY A 532 3.55 -0.11 28.51
CA GLY A 532 3.61 -0.44 29.93
C GLY A 532 4.56 0.46 30.72
N LEU A 533 5.74 0.76 30.17
CA LEU A 533 6.73 1.65 30.77
C LEU A 533 6.21 3.10 30.83
N VAL A 534 5.65 3.60 29.72
CA VAL A 534 5.03 4.92 29.68
C VAL A 534 3.87 4.99 30.68
N ARG A 535 3.01 3.96 30.77
CA ARG A 535 1.92 3.89 31.76
C ARG A 535 2.45 3.92 33.19
N GLY A 536 3.49 3.13 33.49
CA GLY A 536 4.13 3.13 34.81
C GLY A 536 4.69 4.51 35.15
N TRP A 537 5.35 5.17 34.20
CA TRP A 537 5.86 6.53 34.37
C TRP A 537 4.73 7.55 34.59
N THR A 538 3.65 7.51 33.79
CA THR A 538 2.52 8.44 33.91
C THR A 538 1.77 8.25 35.23
N VAL A 539 1.62 7.02 35.72
CA VAL A 539 1.03 6.73 37.03
C VAL A 539 1.93 7.29 38.14
N THR A 540 3.24 7.02 38.08
CA THR A 540 4.20 7.50 39.09
C THR A 540 4.25 9.03 39.13
N ALA A 541 4.32 9.69 37.97
CA ALA A 541 4.30 11.14 37.85
C ALA A 541 2.95 11.73 38.28
N GLY A 542 1.85 11.07 37.93
CA GLY A 542 0.49 11.43 38.29
C GLY A 542 0.25 11.40 39.79
N TYR A 543 0.78 10.39 40.50
CA TYR A 543 0.73 10.35 41.97
C TYR A 543 1.68 11.37 42.62
N LEU A 544 2.91 11.53 42.10
CA LEU A 544 3.89 12.44 42.68
C LEU A 544 3.45 13.92 42.61
N LEU A 545 2.78 14.30 41.52
CA LEU A 545 2.30 15.67 41.28
C LEU A 545 0.80 15.84 41.55
N ASP A 546 0.11 14.76 41.96
CA ASP A 546 -1.34 14.71 42.18
C ASP A 546 -2.11 15.28 40.97
N LEU A 547 -1.76 14.73 39.79
CA LEU A 547 -2.29 15.02 38.45
C LEU A 547 -2.86 13.75 37.77
N HIS A 548 -3.11 12.68 38.54
CA HIS A 548 -3.58 11.39 38.03
C HIS A 548 -4.87 11.51 37.19
N SER A 549 -5.91 12.18 37.73
CA SER A 549 -7.19 12.46 37.05
C SER A 549 -7.01 13.28 35.75
N TYR A 550 -5.99 14.15 35.69
CA TYR A 550 -5.69 14.93 34.47
C TYR A 550 -5.01 14.10 33.38
N LEU A 551 -4.08 13.22 33.74
CA LEU A 551 -3.24 12.45 32.80
C LEU A 551 -3.90 11.16 32.29
N LEU A 552 -4.57 10.40 33.17
CA LEU A 552 -5.16 9.09 32.85
C LEU A 552 -6.70 9.10 32.82
N GLY A 553 -7.35 10.10 33.42
CA GLY A 553 -8.78 10.07 33.69
C GLY A 553 -9.14 9.15 34.85
N ASP A 554 -10.34 9.33 35.42
CA ASP A 554 -10.81 8.55 36.57
C ASP A 554 -11.45 7.25 36.07
N GLN A 555 -10.63 6.22 35.85
CA GLN A 555 -11.08 4.93 35.31
C GLN A 555 -11.59 3.97 36.42
N GLU A 556 -11.32 4.23 37.69
CA GLU A 556 -11.60 3.32 38.82
C GLU A 556 -13.02 3.42 39.41
N GLU A 557 -13.82 4.45 39.09
CA GLU A 557 -15.20 4.56 39.62
C GLU A 557 -16.24 3.80 38.78
N ASN A 558 -15.98 3.53 37.49
CA ASN A 558 -16.95 2.84 36.63
C ASN A 558 -16.97 1.31 36.84
N GLU A 559 -15.85 0.68 37.21
CA GLU A 559 -15.82 -0.75 37.52
C GLU A 559 -16.40 -1.08 38.91
N ASN A 560 -16.28 -0.16 39.87
CA ASN A 560 -16.84 -0.34 41.21
C ASN A 560 -18.36 -0.08 41.25
N ASN A 561 -18.88 0.83 40.41
CA ASN A 561 -20.33 1.05 40.28
C ASN A 561 -21.05 -0.06 39.51
N ALA A 562 -20.35 -0.81 38.64
CA ALA A 562 -20.93 -2.00 37.98
C ALA A 562 -21.16 -3.19 38.93
N ASN A 563 -20.47 -3.20 40.09
CA ASN A 563 -20.61 -4.25 41.11
C ASN A 563 -21.65 -3.93 42.21
N GLN A 564 -22.45 -2.86 42.05
CA GLN A 564 -23.43 -2.41 43.04
C GLN A 564 -24.88 -2.38 42.53
N GLN A 565 -25.23 -3.25 41.59
CA GLN A 565 -26.63 -3.56 41.28
C GLN A 565 -27.09 -4.82 42.05
N PRO A 566 -28.04 -4.70 42.99
CA PRO A 566 -28.63 -5.86 43.63
C PRO A 566 -29.68 -6.49 42.70
N ASN A 567 -29.34 -7.67 42.21
CA ASN A 567 -30.19 -8.85 41.98
C ASN A 567 -31.71 -8.62 41.75
N ASN A 568 -32.19 -8.90 40.53
CA ASN A 568 -33.49 -9.53 40.35
C ASN A 568 -33.58 -10.39 39.06
N GLN A 569 -33.59 -11.70 39.32
CA GLN A 569 -34.19 -12.83 38.60
C GLN A 569 -33.41 -13.64 37.54
N PRO A 570 -33.62 -14.99 37.52
CA PRO A 570 -32.79 -15.96 36.83
C PRO A 570 -33.51 -16.71 35.68
N ALA A 571 -32.88 -16.90 34.53
CA ALA A 571 -33.14 -18.01 33.58
C ALA A 571 -32.12 -17.95 32.43
N ARG A 572 -31.15 -18.88 32.38
CA ARG A 572 -31.19 -20.11 31.55
C ARG A 572 -30.82 -19.85 30.07
N ASN A 573 -29.53 -20.00 29.76
CA ASN A 573 -29.07 -20.97 28.76
C ASN A 573 -27.54 -21.13 28.79
N ASN A 574 -27.10 -22.27 29.31
CA ASN A 574 -25.77 -22.81 29.03
C ASN A 574 -25.78 -23.34 27.59
N ASN A 575 -24.87 -22.84 26.76
CA ASN A 575 -24.11 -23.60 25.75
C ASN A 575 -23.21 -22.64 24.97
N ALA A 576 -22.03 -22.34 25.52
CA ALA A 576 -20.90 -21.85 24.75
C ALA A 576 -19.67 -22.69 25.10
N ILE A 577 -19.30 -23.55 24.17
CA ILE A 577 -18.06 -24.33 24.17
C ILE A 577 -16.91 -23.35 23.86
N PRO A 578 -15.79 -23.34 24.60
CA PRO A 578 -14.70 -22.42 24.32
C PRO A 578 -13.88 -22.95 23.14
N VAL A 579 -14.03 -22.34 21.96
CA VAL A 579 -13.09 -22.54 20.85
C VAL A 579 -11.93 -21.56 21.05
N VAL A 580 -10.78 -22.13 21.43
CA VAL A 580 -9.50 -21.45 21.52
C VAL A 580 -8.98 -21.20 20.11
N GLY A 581 -8.89 -19.93 19.70
CA GLY A 581 -8.06 -19.57 18.55
C GLY A 581 -8.57 -18.46 17.64
N GLU A 582 -8.81 -17.24 18.15
CA GLU A 582 -8.99 -16.07 17.28
C GLU A 582 -8.75 -14.75 18.02
N GLY A 583 -7.48 -14.50 18.37
CA GLY A 583 -7.07 -13.33 19.16
C GLY A 583 -6.68 -12.08 18.36
N LEU A 584 -6.72 -12.12 17.02
CA LEU A 584 -6.23 -11.01 16.18
C LEU A 584 -7.34 -10.31 15.38
N HIS A 585 -8.33 -11.05 14.87
CA HIS A 585 -9.48 -10.47 14.17
C HIS A 585 -10.47 -9.79 15.12
N ALA A 586 -10.78 -10.41 16.27
CA ALA A 586 -11.61 -9.79 17.31
C ALA A 586 -10.97 -8.53 17.92
N ALA A 587 -9.63 -8.48 18.00
CA ALA A 587 -8.90 -7.29 18.44
C ALA A 587 -8.91 -6.18 17.38
N HIS A 588 -8.91 -6.53 16.08
CA HIS A 588 -9.03 -5.58 14.98
C HIS A 588 -10.45 -5.00 14.88
N GLN A 589 -11.46 -5.83 15.14
CA GLN A 589 -12.87 -5.44 15.12
C GLN A 589 -13.28 -4.62 16.37
N ALA A 590 -12.67 -4.88 17.53
CA ALA A 590 -12.86 -4.07 18.73
C ALA A 590 -12.23 -2.66 18.63
N ILE A 591 -11.21 -2.47 17.77
CA ILE A 591 -10.59 -1.15 17.53
C ILE A 591 -11.48 -0.28 16.63
N LEU A 592 -12.21 -0.88 15.69
CA LEU A 592 -13.14 -0.16 14.81
C LEU A 592 -14.41 0.34 15.53
N GLN A 593 -14.78 -0.24 16.67
CA GLN A 593 -16.02 0.07 17.39
C GLN A 593 -15.87 1.07 18.56
N GLN A 594 -14.66 1.59 18.85
CA GLN A 594 -14.42 2.46 20.02
C GLN A 594 -14.31 3.98 19.74
N GLY A 595 -14.50 4.46 18.52
CA GLY A 595 -14.42 5.89 18.19
C GLY A 595 -15.77 6.56 18.11
N GLY A 596 -16.32 7.03 19.23
CA GLY A 596 -17.30 8.11 19.22
C GLY A 596 -16.59 9.45 19.44
N PRO A 597 -17.19 10.60 19.06
CA PRO A 597 -16.56 11.91 19.23
C PRO A 597 -16.15 12.09 20.70
N VAL A 598 -14.85 12.23 20.95
CA VAL A 598 -14.31 12.43 22.30
C VAL A 598 -14.73 13.81 22.82
N GLY A 599 -15.93 13.86 23.39
CA GLY A 599 -16.42 14.99 24.15
C GLY A 599 -15.48 15.32 25.32
N PHE A 600 -15.59 16.55 25.82
CA PHE A 600 -14.83 17.01 26.98
C PHE A 600 -15.09 16.07 28.18
N GLN A 601 -14.12 15.22 28.52
CA GLN A 601 -14.15 14.46 29.76
C GLN A 601 -13.83 15.39 30.95
N PRO A 602 -14.66 15.41 32.01
CA PRO A 602 -14.36 16.18 33.21
C PRO A 602 -13.11 15.65 33.90
N TYR A 603 -12.33 16.53 34.52
CA TYR A 603 -11.15 16.16 35.32
C TYR A 603 -11.04 17.04 36.55
N HIS A 604 -10.51 16.49 37.64
CA HIS A 604 -10.34 17.25 38.88
C HIS A 604 -9.13 18.20 38.79
N ARG A 605 -9.34 19.49 39.08
CA ARG A 605 -8.28 20.52 39.10
C ARG A 605 -7.75 20.71 40.53
N PRO A 606 -6.55 20.23 40.88
CA PRO A 606 -5.99 20.43 42.20
C PRO A 606 -5.54 21.89 42.47
N LEU A 607 -5.32 22.20 43.75
CA LEU A 607 -4.76 23.47 44.21
C LEU A 607 -3.35 23.69 43.61
N LYS A 608 -3.08 24.89 43.09
CA LYS A 608 -1.84 25.26 42.35
C LYS A 608 -1.61 24.44 41.07
N PHE A 609 -2.68 24.12 40.34
CA PHE A 609 -2.64 23.44 39.05
C PHE A 609 -1.54 23.92 38.07
N PRO A 610 -1.37 25.23 37.76
CA PRO A 610 -0.37 25.66 36.77
C PRO A 610 1.08 25.37 37.20
N LEU A 611 1.38 25.46 38.50
CA LEU A 611 2.70 25.14 39.04
C LEU A 611 3.00 23.64 38.91
N ARG A 612 2.00 22.78 39.15
CA ARG A 612 2.13 21.33 39.01
C ARG A 612 2.33 20.91 37.56
N ILE A 613 1.65 21.56 36.61
CA ILE A 613 1.88 21.35 35.18
C ILE A 613 3.28 21.80 34.77
N PHE A 614 3.76 22.93 35.29
CA PHE A 614 5.15 23.36 35.05
C PHE A 614 6.18 22.35 35.58
N LEU A 615 5.96 21.82 36.79
CA LEU A 615 6.78 20.74 37.35
C LEU A 615 6.69 19.45 36.54
N LEU A 616 5.52 19.10 36.01
CA LEU A 616 5.34 17.95 35.12
C LEU A 616 6.17 18.11 33.83
N ILE A 617 6.16 19.30 33.21
CA ILE A 617 6.96 19.57 32.01
C ILE A 617 8.45 19.45 32.33
N ILE A 618 8.92 20.00 33.45
CA ILE A 618 10.32 19.85 33.88
C ILE A 618 10.68 18.37 34.11
N PHE A 619 9.82 17.63 34.80
CA PHE A 619 10.02 16.20 35.05
C PHE A 619 10.05 15.39 33.75
N MET A 620 9.17 15.71 32.80
CA MET A 620 9.17 15.14 31.46
C MET A 620 10.46 15.47 30.70
N CYS A 621 10.93 16.72 30.74
CA CYS A 621 12.19 17.13 30.14
C CYS A 621 13.41 16.39 30.71
N ILE A 622 13.48 16.24 32.04
CA ILE A 622 14.58 15.51 32.72
C ILE A 622 14.55 14.03 32.35
N THR A 623 13.37 13.41 32.39
CA THR A 623 13.21 11.97 32.09
C THR A 623 13.49 11.68 30.62
N LEU A 624 13.08 12.55 29.69
CA LEU A 624 13.45 12.49 28.27
C LEU A 624 14.95 12.63 28.04
N LEU A 625 15.61 13.56 28.75
CA LEU A 625 17.06 13.75 28.66
C LEU A 625 17.80 12.48 29.11
N ILE A 626 17.42 11.92 30.27
CA ILE A 626 18.03 10.70 30.81
C ILE A 626 17.79 9.52 29.87
N ALA A 627 16.56 9.34 29.40
CA ALA A 627 16.21 8.28 28.45
C ALA A 627 17.01 8.40 27.16
N SER A 628 17.17 9.62 26.64
CA SER A 628 18.02 9.88 25.47
C SER A 628 19.48 9.55 25.77
N LEU A 629 20.04 10.02 26.89
CA LEU A 629 21.43 9.74 27.27
C LEU A 629 21.70 8.23 27.35
N ILE A 630 20.77 7.46 27.93
CA ILE A 630 20.83 5.99 27.97
C ILE A 630 20.78 5.42 26.55
N CYS A 631 19.83 5.86 25.72
CA CYS A 631 19.69 5.40 24.33
C CYS A 631 20.93 5.69 23.47
N LEU A 632 21.64 6.79 23.73
CA LEU A 632 22.86 7.16 23.03
C LEU A 632 24.09 6.38 23.49
N THR A 633 24.20 6.13 24.79
CA THR A 633 25.43 5.59 25.39
C THR A 633 25.39 4.08 25.53
N LEU A 634 24.28 3.52 26.00
CA LEU A 634 24.18 2.12 26.42
C LEU A 634 24.25 1.15 25.25
N PRO A 635 23.53 1.35 24.11
CA PRO A 635 23.70 0.51 22.92
C PRO A 635 25.11 0.58 22.35
N VAL A 636 25.67 1.76 22.14
CA VAL A 636 27.02 1.88 21.56
C VAL A 636 28.08 1.27 22.49
N PHE A 637 27.96 1.48 23.81
CA PHE A 637 28.87 0.88 24.78
C PHE A 637 28.78 -0.66 24.75
N ALA A 638 27.57 -1.22 24.83
CA ALA A 638 27.36 -2.67 24.76
C ALA A 638 27.84 -3.26 23.43
N GLY A 639 27.63 -2.53 22.33
CA GLY A 639 28.08 -2.89 21.00
C GLY A 639 29.60 -2.90 20.85
N ARG A 640 30.28 -1.84 21.30
CA ARG A 640 31.75 -1.78 21.33
C ARG A 640 32.33 -2.88 22.19
N TRP A 641 31.74 -3.14 23.35
CA TRP A 641 32.14 -4.24 24.24
C TRP A 641 32.00 -5.60 23.53
N LEU A 642 30.85 -5.87 22.91
CA LEU A 642 30.62 -7.12 22.18
C LEU A 642 31.60 -7.29 21.01
N MET A 643 31.76 -6.25 20.18
CA MET A 643 32.60 -6.32 18.99
C MET A 643 34.09 -6.43 19.36
N SER A 644 34.53 -5.87 20.49
CA SER A 644 35.90 -6.02 20.97
C SER A 644 36.32 -7.49 21.15
N PHE A 645 35.37 -8.38 21.44
CA PHE A 645 35.63 -9.83 21.55
C PHE A 645 35.94 -10.47 20.19
N TRP A 646 35.34 -9.99 19.10
CA TRP A 646 35.46 -10.57 17.77
C TRP A 646 36.54 -9.91 16.90
N THR A 647 36.66 -8.59 16.93
CA THR A 647 37.50 -7.82 15.99
C THR A 647 38.70 -7.15 16.63
N GLY A 648 38.92 -7.35 17.94
CA GLY A 648 40.01 -6.72 18.69
C GLY A 648 39.92 -5.19 18.66
N THR A 649 41.02 -4.53 18.32
CA THR A 649 41.15 -3.05 18.31
C THR A 649 40.78 -2.39 16.96
N ALA A 650 40.23 -3.15 16.00
CA ALA A 650 39.84 -2.60 14.71
C ALA A 650 38.67 -1.61 14.85
N LYS A 651 38.76 -0.46 14.15
CA LYS A 651 37.69 0.54 14.11
C LYS A 651 36.57 0.08 13.19
N ILE A 652 35.45 -0.36 13.76
CA ILE A 652 34.23 -0.73 13.03
C ILE A 652 33.32 0.49 12.92
N HIS A 653 32.47 0.53 11.90
CA HIS A 653 31.43 1.57 11.80
C HIS A 653 30.53 1.54 13.03
N GLU A 654 30.30 2.72 13.61
CA GLU A 654 29.50 2.86 14.83
C GLU A 654 28.02 2.54 14.62
N LEU A 655 27.54 2.52 13.37
CA LEU A 655 26.19 2.07 13.08
C LEU A 655 26.02 0.58 13.43
N TYR A 656 27.02 -0.25 13.12
CA TYR A 656 26.99 -1.68 13.43
C TYR A 656 27.13 -1.92 14.93
N THR A 657 27.99 -1.16 15.61
CA THR A 657 28.13 -1.26 17.07
C THR A 657 26.83 -0.84 17.76
N ALA A 658 26.21 0.28 17.35
CA ALA A 658 24.93 0.74 17.89
C ALA A 658 23.81 -0.29 17.68
N ALA A 659 23.67 -0.84 16.46
CA ALA A 659 22.64 -1.82 16.13
C ALA A 659 22.82 -3.13 16.92
N CYS A 660 24.03 -3.71 16.93
CA CYS A 660 24.32 -4.92 17.68
C CYS A 660 24.11 -4.72 19.18
N GLY A 661 24.57 -3.58 19.70
CA GLY A 661 24.38 -3.24 21.10
C GLY A 661 22.92 -3.06 21.48
N LEU A 662 22.10 -2.42 20.63
CA LEU A 662 20.66 -2.31 20.84
C LEU A 662 19.99 -3.68 20.91
N TYR A 663 20.37 -4.62 20.03
CA TYR A 663 19.88 -6.00 20.09
C TYR A 663 20.29 -6.71 21.38
N VAL A 664 21.53 -6.57 21.82
CA VAL A 664 21.99 -7.13 23.11
C VAL A 664 21.14 -6.58 24.24
N CYS A 665 20.92 -5.26 24.28
CA CYS A 665 20.13 -4.62 25.32
C CYS A 665 18.66 -5.04 25.27
N TRP A 666 18.10 -5.20 24.09
CA TRP A 666 16.75 -5.72 23.91
C TRP A 666 16.63 -7.18 24.36
N LEU A 667 17.58 -8.04 23.98
CA LEU A 667 17.62 -9.44 24.39
C LEU A 667 17.80 -9.60 25.90
N THR A 668 18.63 -8.76 26.54
CA THR A 668 18.81 -8.81 28.00
C THR A 668 17.55 -8.36 28.73
N ILE A 669 16.89 -7.29 28.30
CA ILE A 669 15.60 -6.86 28.86
C ILE A 669 14.55 -7.98 28.69
N ARG A 670 14.49 -8.61 27.52
CA ARG A 670 13.57 -9.74 27.26
C ARG A 670 13.90 -10.97 28.12
N ALA A 671 15.18 -11.30 28.27
CA ALA A 671 15.60 -12.40 29.12
C ALA A 671 15.22 -12.13 30.58
N VAL A 672 15.47 -10.93 31.11
CA VAL A 672 15.12 -10.55 32.47
C VAL A 672 13.61 -10.60 32.70
N THR A 673 12.81 -10.04 31.79
CA THR A 673 11.33 -10.05 31.93
C THR A 673 10.76 -11.47 31.92
N VAL A 674 11.26 -12.34 31.03
CA VAL A 674 10.88 -13.76 31.00
C VAL A 674 11.32 -14.48 32.27
N LEU A 675 12.54 -14.24 32.74
CA LEU A 675 13.06 -14.83 33.97
C LEU A 675 12.25 -14.42 35.21
N VAL A 676 11.85 -13.14 35.31
CA VAL A 676 10.99 -12.64 36.39
C VAL A 676 9.61 -13.29 36.34
N ALA A 677 9.03 -13.46 35.15
CA ALA A 677 7.74 -14.13 34.98
C ALA A 677 7.79 -15.63 35.31
N TRP A 678 8.92 -16.28 35.09
CA TRP A 678 9.12 -17.71 35.35
C TRP A 678 9.54 -18.01 36.79
N MET A 679 10.19 -17.06 37.47
CA MET A 679 10.64 -17.19 38.86
C MET A 679 9.55 -17.70 39.83
N PRO A 680 8.28 -17.23 39.78
CA PRO A 680 7.22 -17.69 40.69
C PRO A 680 6.64 -19.08 40.34
N GLN A 681 6.90 -19.64 39.15
CA GLN A 681 6.27 -20.89 38.69
C GLN A 681 7.00 -22.17 39.14
N GLY A 682 8.13 -22.03 39.84
CA GLY A 682 8.89 -23.15 40.40
C GLY A 682 9.91 -23.77 39.43
N ARG A 683 11.03 -24.28 39.99
CA ARG A 683 12.21 -24.72 39.22
C ARG A 683 11.94 -25.82 38.19
N GLN A 684 11.02 -26.75 38.46
CA GLN A 684 10.74 -27.87 37.55
C GLN A 684 10.06 -27.41 36.25
N VAL A 685 9.12 -26.47 36.35
CA VAL A 685 8.45 -25.87 35.19
C VAL A 685 9.45 -25.06 34.36
N ILE A 686 10.37 -24.35 35.02
CA ILE A 686 11.46 -23.63 34.36
C ILE A 686 12.34 -24.60 33.54
N PHE A 687 12.77 -25.72 34.12
CA PHE A 687 13.59 -26.70 33.39
C PHE A 687 12.87 -27.28 32.17
N GLN A 688 11.56 -27.57 32.28
CA GLN A 688 10.77 -28.05 31.14
C GLN A 688 10.65 -26.98 30.05
N LYS A 689 10.37 -25.72 30.41
CA LYS A 689 10.28 -24.61 29.46
C LYS A 689 11.62 -24.29 28.79
N VAL A 690 12.71 -24.33 29.55
CA VAL A 690 14.07 -24.17 29.01
C VAL A 690 14.38 -25.30 28.02
N LYS A 691 14.00 -26.55 28.31
CA LYS A 691 14.18 -27.67 27.38
C LYS A 691 13.38 -27.46 26.09
N GLU A 692 12.09 -27.13 26.18
CA GLU A 692 11.24 -26.84 25.01
C GLU A 692 11.80 -25.68 24.16
N TRP A 693 12.19 -24.58 24.82
CA TRP A 693 12.77 -23.42 24.15
C TRP A 693 14.13 -23.71 23.53
N SER A 694 15.00 -24.47 24.22
CA SER A 694 16.31 -24.83 23.67
C SER A 694 16.18 -25.63 22.37
N LEU A 695 15.21 -26.56 22.30
CA LEU A 695 14.95 -27.35 21.10
C LEU A 695 14.35 -26.49 19.99
N MET A 696 13.43 -25.58 20.31
CA MET A 696 12.89 -24.61 19.36
C MET A 696 14.00 -23.71 18.80
N ILE A 697 14.86 -23.15 19.66
CA ILE A 697 15.99 -22.29 19.28
C ILE A 697 16.97 -23.05 18.38
N MET A 698 17.27 -24.31 18.71
CA MET A 698 18.15 -25.13 17.86
C MET A 698 17.53 -25.36 16.47
N LYS A 699 16.23 -25.69 16.39
CA LYS A 699 15.53 -25.85 15.09
C LYS A 699 15.51 -24.55 14.30
N THR A 700 15.17 -23.42 14.92
CA THR A 700 15.13 -22.11 14.24
C THR A 700 16.52 -21.67 13.81
N LEU A 701 17.57 -21.92 14.59
CA LEU A 701 18.96 -21.61 14.24
C LEU A 701 19.39 -22.40 13.00
N ILE A 702 19.08 -23.70 12.92
CA ILE A 702 19.39 -24.51 11.74
C ILE A 702 18.66 -23.97 10.50
N VAL A 703 17.36 -23.67 10.62
CA VAL A 703 16.58 -23.11 9.50
C VAL A 703 17.12 -21.73 9.10
N ALA A 704 17.45 -20.87 10.06
CA ALA A 704 18.02 -19.55 9.81
C ALA A 704 19.40 -19.63 9.15
N ALA A 705 20.27 -20.53 9.61
CA ALA A 705 21.58 -20.74 8.99
C ALA A 705 21.46 -21.15 7.51
N LEU A 706 20.49 -22.02 7.19
CA LEU A 706 20.25 -22.45 5.82
C LEU A 706 19.58 -21.36 4.96
N LEU A 707 18.46 -20.80 5.42
CA LEU A 707 17.61 -19.89 4.63
C LEU A 707 18.04 -18.43 4.67
N ALA A 708 18.64 -17.96 5.77
CA ALA A 708 19.09 -16.57 5.93
C ALA A 708 20.63 -16.43 5.87
N GLY A 709 21.39 -17.53 6.00
CA GLY A 709 22.84 -17.55 5.82
C GLY A 709 23.24 -18.06 4.44
N VAL A 710 23.09 -19.37 4.22
CA VAL A 710 23.60 -20.06 3.02
C VAL A 710 22.90 -19.61 1.75
N VAL A 711 21.57 -19.64 1.70
CA VAL A 711 20.82 -19.27 0.48
C VAL A 711 21.13 -17.83 0.03
N PRO A 712 21.08 -16.79 0.90
CA PRO A 712 21.45 -15.43 0.51
C PRO A 712 22.91 -15.32 0.07
N LEU A 713 23.85 -15.93 0.78
CA LEU A 713 25.26 -15.87 0.40
C LEU A 713 25.49 -16.42 -1.02
N LEU A 714 24.89 -17.57 -1.34
CA LEU A 714 25.01 -18.18 -2.67
C LEU A 714 24.33 -17.32 -3.75
N LEU A 715 23.15 -16.77 -3.45
CA LEU A 715 22.40 -15.91 -4.36
C LEU A 715 23.14 -14.60 -4.66
N GLY A 716 23.71 -13.98 -3.64
CA GLY A 716 24.48 -12.74 -3.76
C GLY A 716 25.80 -12.95 -4.51
N LEU A 717 26.52 -14.04 -4.22
CA LEU A 717 27.72 -14.41 -4.96
C LEU A 717 27.41 -14.65 -6.45
N LEU A 718 26.29 -15.33 -6.75
CA LEU A 718 25.85 -15.55 -8.12
C LEU A 718 25.56 -14.22 -8.82
N PHE A 719 24.84 -13.30 -8.16
CA PHE A 719 24.54 -11.99 -8.71
C PHE A 719 25.80 -11.15 -8.95
N GLU A 720 26.75 -11.16 -8.01
CA GLU A 720 28.03 -10.47 -8.16
C GLU A 720 28.78 -11.01 -9.40
N LEU A 721 28.85 -12.33 -9.58
CA LEU A 721 29.54 -12.96 -10.71
C LEU A 721 28.83 -12.73 -12.06
N VAL A 722 27.50 -12.68 -12.08
CA VAL A 722 26.72 -12.57 -13.32
C VAL A 722 26.57 -11.11 -13.79
N ILE A 723 26.41 -10.16 -12.86
CA ILE A 723 26.04 -8.77 -13.22
C ILE A 723 27.12 -7.79 -12.77
N VAL A 724 27.50 -7.79 -11.49
CA VAL A 724 28.33 -6.72 -10.92
C VAL A 724 29.78 -6.81 -11.39
N ALA A 725 30.42 -7.97 -11.29
CA ALA A 725 31.82 -8.15 -11.65
C ALA A 725 32.11 -7.83 -13.13
N PRO A 726 31.28 -8.28 -14.12
CA PRO A 726 31.49 -7.91 -15.52
C PRO A 726 31.26 -6.42 -15.83
N LEU A 727 30.39 -5.73 -15.07
CA LEU A 727 30.09 -4.30 -15.29
C LEU A 727 31.05 -3.38 -14.55
N ARG A 728 31.52 -3.78 -13.36
CA ARG A 728 32.31 -2.94 -12.46
C ARG A 728 33.81 -2.99 -12.75
N VAL A 729 34.34 -4.18 -13.04
CA VAL A 729 35.79 -4.41 -13.05
C VAL A 729 36.28 -4.61 -14.49
N PRO A 730 37.26 -3.81 -14.97
CA PRO A 730 37.86 -4.00 -16.29
C PRO A 730 38.63 -5.33 -16.34
N LEU A 731 38.82 -5.87 -17.54
CA LEU A 731 39.41 -7.21 -17.77
C LEU A 731 40.83 -7.36 -17.22
N ASP A 732 41.57 -6.25 -17.08
CA ASP A 732 42.96 -6.23 -16.60
C ASP A 732 43.07 -6.31 -15.07
N GLN A 733 41.94 -6.25 -14.35
CA GLN A 733 41.90 -6.27 -12.89
C GLN A 733 41.13 -7.49 -12.36
N THR A 734 41.52 -7.97 -11.18
CA THR A 734 40.83 -9.08 -10.50
C THR A 734 39.74 -8.55 -9.57
N PRO A 735 38.49 -9.05 -9.68
CA PRO A 735 37.44 -8.69 -8.72
C PRO A 735 37.78 -9.23 -7.33
N LEU A 736 37.60 -8.40 -6.31
CA LEU A 736 37.73 -8.79 -4.90
C LEU A 736 36.33 -9.08 -4.35
N PHE A 737 36.12 -10.31 -3.85
CA PHE A 737 34.85 -10.74 -3.28
C PHE A 737 34.88 -10.58 -1.76
N TYR A 738 33.86 -9.93 -1.22
CA TYR A 738 33.68 -9.78 0.23
C TYR A 738 32.44 -10.57 0.64
N PRO A 739 32.57 -11.75 1.27
CA PRO A 739 31.44 -12.65 1.53
C PRO A 739 30.29 -12.02 2.30
N TRP A 740 30.59 -11.05 3.18
CA TRP A 740 29.57 -10.34 3.93
C TRP A 740 28.79 -9.31 3.09
N GLN A 741 29.40 -8.71 2.07
CA GLN A 741 28.72 -7.84 1.09
C GLN A 741 27.82 -8.68 0.19
N ASP A 742 28.36 -9.78 -0.33
CA ASP A 742 27.62 -10.72 -1.17
C ASP A 742 26.42 -11.27 -0.40
N TRP A 743 26.58 -11.64 0.88
CA TRP A 743 25.49 -12.04 1.75
C TRP A 743 24.40 -10.96 1.87
N ALA A 744 24.76 -9.71 2.13
CA ALA A 744 23.80 -8.61 2.29
C ALA A 744 23.01 -8.35 0.99
N LEU A 745 23.72 -8.33 -0.14
CA LEU A 745 23.11 -8.23 -1.47
C LEU A 745 22.17 -9.41 -1.74
N GLY A 746 22.57 -10.61 -1.34
CA GLY A 746 21.77 -11.82 -1.40
C GLY A 746 20.49 -11.78 -0.58
N VAL A 747 20.49 -11.15 0.61
CA VAL A 747 19.28 -11.00 1.43
C VAL A 747 18.26 -10.12 0.74
N LEU A 748 18.70 -9.01 0.12
CA LEU A 748 17.83 -8.14 -0.67
C LEU A 748 17.21 -8.90 -1.85
N HIS A 749 18.01 -9.66 -2.60
CA HIS A 749 17.51 -10.46 -3.72
C HIS A 749 16.57 -11.58 -3.25
N ALA A 750 16.87 -12.25 -2.15
CA ALA A 750 16.01 -13.29 -1.59
C ALA A 750 14.63 -12.72 -1.20
N LYS A 751 14.59 -11.49 -0.65
CA LYS A 751 13.35 -10.78 -0.33
C LYS A 751 12.53 -10.44 -1.58
N ILE A 752 13.18 -9.93 -2.64
CA ILE A 752 12.52 -9.63 -3.92
C ILE A 752 11.96 -10.90 -4.54
N ILE A 753 12.76 -11.97 -4.59
CA ILE A 753 12.34 -13.27 -5.12
C ILE A 753 11.16 -13.81 -4.31
N ALA A 754 11.23 -13.78 -2.98
CA ALA A 754 10.13 -14.21 -2.12
C ALA A 754 8.84 -13.42 -2.40
N ALA A 755 8.92 -12.09 -2.52
CA ALA A 755 7.77 -11.25 -2.83
C ALA A 755 7.14 -11.60 -4.20
N ILE A 756 7.96 -11.74 -5.24
CA ILE A 756 7.49 -12.15 -6.58
C ILE A 756 6.88 -13.55 -6.52
N THR A 757 7.49 -14.48 -5.77
CA THR A 757 6.96 -15.86 -5.66
C THR A 757 5.60 -15.92 -4.97
N LEU A 758 5.35 -15.03 -3.99
CA LEU A 758 4.09 -14.94 -3.26
C LEU A 758 2.99 -14.22 -4.07
N MET A 759 3.35 -13.18 -4.82
CA MET A 759 2.43 -12.49 -5.74
C MET A 759 2.14 -13.30 -7.01
N GLY A 760 3.02 -14.22 -7.38
CA GLY A 760 2.92 -15.05 -8.57
C GLY A 760 1.83 -16.14 -8.52
N PRO A 761 1.71 -16.92 -9.62
CA PRO A 761 0.75 -18.00 -9.73
C PRO A 761 1.00 -19.12 -8.72
N GLN A 762 -0.01 -19.98 -8.51
CA GLN A 762 0.09 -21.14 -7.61
C GLN A 762 1.06 -22.19 -8.18
N TRP A 763 2.30 -22.15 -7.70
CA TRP A 763 3.40 -23.06 -8.04
C TRP A 763 4.03 -23.64 -6.77
N TRP A 764 4.81 -24.70 -6.94
CA TRP A 764 5.32 -25.52 -5.83
C TRP A 764 6.04 -24.70 -4.74
N LEU A 765 6.82 -23.68 -5.12
CA LEU A 765 7.61 -22.89 -4.17
C LEU A 765 6.73 -22.00 -3.29
N LYS A 766 5.72 -21.34 -3.88
CA LYS A 766 4.74 -20.53 -3.13
C LYS A 766 4.01 -21.38 -2.09
N THR A 767 3.49 -22.54 -2.50
CA THR A 767 2.78 -23.45 -1.61
C THR A 767 3.65 -23.92 -0.44
N VAL A 768 4.92 -24.21 -0.67
CA VAL A 768 5.86 -24.60 0.39
C VAL A 768 6.13 -23.45 1.36
N ILE A 769 6.32 -22.22 0.86
CA ILE A 769 6.54 -21.03 1.71
C ILE A 769 5.29 -20.70 2.53
N GLU A 770 4.10 -20.73 1.93
CA GLU A 770 2.82 -20.50 2.60
C GLU A 770 2.58 -21.54 3.70
N GLN A 771 2.88 -22.82 3.44
CA GLN A 771 2.76 -23.88 4.44
C GLN A 771 3.74 -23.68 5.62
N VAL A 772 4.97 -23.27 5.35
CA VAL A 772 5.96 -22.96 6.41
C VAL A 772 5.49 -21.77 7.25
N TYR A 773 4.91 -20.75 6.61
CA TYR A 773 4.33 -19.60 7.31
C TYR A 773 3.14 -20.01 8.19
N ALA A 774 2.22 -20.81 7.65
CA ALA A 774 1.02 -21.28 8.36
C ALA A 774 1.35 -22.14 9.60
N ASN A 775 2.38 -22.99 9.54
CA ASN A 775 2.81 -23.82 10.67
C ASN A 775 3.40 -22.99 11.84
N GLY A 776 3.91 -21.79 11.55
CA GLY A 776 4.49 -20.88 12.53
C GLY A 776 5.81 -21.37 13.15
N ILE A 777 6.41 -20.52 14.00
CA ILE A 777 7.76 -20.77 14.58
C ILE A 777 7.74 -21.85 15.67
N ARG A 778 6.60 -22.07 16.34
CA ARG A 778 6.50 -23.04 17.44
C ARG A 778 6.49 -24.49 16.93
N ASN A 779 5.88 -24.75 15.77
CA ASN A 779 5.73 -26.09 15.20
C ASN A 779 6.54 -26.22 13.90
N ILE A 780 7.85 -25.95 13.96
CA ILE A 780 8.74 -26.08 12.80
C ILE A 780 9.06 -27.54 12.49
N ASP A 781 8.60 -27.99 11.32
CA ASP A 781 8.96 -29.26 10.70
C ASP A 781 10.28 -29.14 9.92
N LEU A 782 11.41 -29.31 10.63
CA LEU A 782 12.75 -29.17 10.08
C LEU A 782 12.97 -30.05 8.83
N HIS A 783 12.48 -31.29 8.86
CA HIS A 783 12.62 -32.24 7.77
C HIS A 783 11.92 -31.75 6.49
N PHE A 784 10.70 -31.22 6.63
CA PHE A 784 9.94 -30.67 5.52
C PHE A 784 10.67 -29.47 4.90
N ILE A 785 11.11 -28.53 5.72
CA ILE A 785 11.82 -27.32 5.25
C ILE A 785 13.12 -27.69 4.54
N ILE A 786 13.92 -28.60 5.09
CA ILE A 786 15.19 -28.99 4.47
C ILE A 786 14.95 -29.68 3.13
N GLN A 787 14.04 -30.65 3.06
CA GLN A 787 13.84 -31.44 1.84
C GLN A 787 13.06 -30.71 0.75
N LYS A 788 12.05 -29.93 1.13
CA LYS A 788 11.14 -29.29 0.16
C LYS A 788 11.54 -27.86 -0.17
N LEU A 789 12.26 -27.16 0.68
CA LEU A 789 12.65 -25.76 0.45
C LEU A 789 14.16 -25.58 0.32
N ALA A 790 14.93 -25.84 1.38
CA ALA A 790 16.33 -25.46 1.43
C ALA A 790 17.21 -26.27 0.47
N ALA A 791 17.14 -27.60 0.49
CA ALA A 791 18.00 -28.45 -0.33
C ALA A 791 17.80 -28.25 -1.84
N PRO A 792 16.57 -28.19 -2.38
CA PRO A 792 16.36 -27.91 -3.81
C PRO A 792 16.95 -26.55 -4.22
N VAL A 793 16.68 -25.48 -3.45
CA VAL A 793 17.16 -24.13 -3.76
C VAL A 793 18.69 -24.06 -3.68
N ILE A 794 19.28 -24.58 -2.59
CA ILE A 794 20.74 -24.62 -2.43
C ILE A 794 21.38 -25.45 -3.54
N SER A 795 20.79 -26.58 -3.94
CA SER A 795 21.34 -27.43 -5.00
C SER A 795 21.36 -26.71 -6.35
N VAL A 796 20.30 -25.99 -6.71
CA VAL A 796 20.23 -25.22 -7.96
C VAL A 796 21.24 -24.07 -7.94
N LEU A 797 21.34 -23.33 -6.84
CA LEU A 797 22.30 -22.23 -6.68
C LEU A 797 23.75 -22.74 -6.75
N LEU A 798 24.08 -23.83 -6.05
CA LEU A 798 25.41 -24.45 -6.11
C LEU A 798 25.72 -24.95 -7.52
N LEU A 799 24.79 -25.62 -8.20
CA LEU A 799 24.99 -26.04 -9.59
C LEU A 799 25.25 -24.84 -10.51
N SER A 800 24.51 -23.74 -10.35
CA SER A 800 24.70 -22.52 -11.14
C SER A 800 26.04 -21.83 -10.90
N LEU A 801 26.63 -21.99 -9.71
CA LEU A 801 27.95 -21.47 -9.37
C LEU A 801 29.08 -22.40 -9.82
N CYS A 802 28.96 -23.70 -9.55
CA CYS A 802 30.02 -24.67 -9.78
C CYS A 802 30.19 -25.03 -11.27
N VAL A 803 29.10 -25.13 -12.05
CA VAL A 803 29.19 -25.56 -13.46
C VAL A 803 30.02 -24.58 -14.30
N PRO A 804 29.75 -23.25 -14.30
CA PRO A 804 30.60 -22.29 -15.02
C PRO A 804 32.06 -22.30 -14.56
N TYR A 805 32.29 -22.43 -13.25
CA TYR A 805 33.64 -22.49 -12.69
C TYR A 805 34.43 -23.70 -13.20
N ILE A 806 33.83 -24.89 -13.15
CA ILE A 806 34.47 -26.13 -13.63
C ILE A 806 34.76 -26.03 -15.14
N VAL A 807 33.84 -25.45 -15.93
CA VAL A 807 34.08 -25.25 -17.36
C VAL A 807 35.21 -24.25 -17.59
N ALA A 808 35.19 -23.09 -16.93
CA ALA A 808 36.18 -22.04 -17.13
C ALA A 808 37.57 -22.43 -16.61
N SER A 809 37.69 -23.10 -15.47
CA SER A 809 38.98 -23.44 -14.86
C SER A 809 39.48 -24.85 -15.21
N GLY A 810 38.59 -25.77 -15.59
CA GLY A 810 38.95 -27.14 -15.95
C GLY A 810 39.04 -27.37 -17.45
N VAL A 811 38.01 -27.00 -18.21
CA VAL A 811 37.91 -27.33 -19.64
C VAL A 811 38.72 -26.38 -20.51
N THR A 812 38.73 -25.07 -20.21
CA THR A 812 39.43 -24.09 -21.05
C THR A 812 40.96 -24.25 -21.09
N PRO A 813 41.65 -24.60 -19.99
CA PRO A 813 43.11 -24.79 -20.05
C PRO A 813 43.49 -26.08 -20.79
N LEU A 814 42.64 -27.12 -20.73
CA LEU A 814 42.82 -28.36 -21.50
C LEU A 814 42.80 -28.12 -23.02
N LEU A 815 42.15 -27.05 -23.48
CA LEU A 815 42.06 -26.65 -24.89
C LEU A 815 43.27 -25.83 -25.38
N GLY A 816 44.27 -25.55 -24.54
CA GLY A 816 45.50 -24.85 -24.93
C GLY A 816 45.31 -23.37 -25.28
N VAL A 817 44.28 -22.73 -24.73
CA VAL A 817 43.89 -21.34 -25.02
C VAL A 817 44.82 -20.32 -24.34
N THR A 818 45.05 -19.16 -24.97
CA THR A 818 45.87 -18.06 -24.42
C THR A 818 45.33 -17.54 -23.07
N PRO A 819 46.21 -17.06 -22.16
CA PRO A 819 45.79 -16.62 -20.81
C PRO A 819 44.81 -15.44 -20.83
N GLU A 820 44.89 -14.56 -21.84
CA GLU A 820 43.95 -13.45 -22.02
C GLU A 820 42.53 -13.96 -22.34
N MET A 821 42.43 -14.96 -23.21
CA MET A 821 41.15 -15.57 -23.58
C MET A 821 40.59 -16.40 -22.42
N GLN A 822 41.43 -17.02 -21.59
CA GLN A 822 40.99 -17.68 -20.35
C GLN A 822 40.34 -16.68 -19.37
N ASN A 823 40.96 -15.51 -19.18
CA ASN A 823 40.37 -14.45 -18.37
C ASN A 823 39.02 -13.99 -18.94
N LEU A 824 38.92 -13.78 -20.25
CA LEU A 824 37.67 -13.39 -20.91
C LEU A 824 36.56 -14.44 -20.70
N VAL A 825 36.87 -15.73 -20.84
CA VAL A 825 35.91 -16.81 -20.62
C VAL A 825 35.45 -16.84 -19.16
N GLN A 826 36.36 -16.70 -18.20
CA GLN A 826 36.02 -16.70 -16.78
C GLN A 826 35.03 -15.56 -16.40
N ARG A 827 35.07 -14.42 -17.09
CA ARG A 827 34.16 -13.28 -16.81
C ARG A 827 32.83 -13.39 -17.56
N ARG A 828 32.80 -13.98 -18.76
CA ARG A 828 31.59 -14.04 -19.59
C ARG A 828 30.77 -15.31 -19.43
N ILE A 829 31.34 -16.39 -18.88
CA ILE A 829 30.66 -17.69 -18.78
C ILE A 829 29.42 -17.65 -17.88
N TYR A 830 29.43 -16.87 -16.80
CA TYR A 830 28.30 -16.72 -15.89
C TYR A 830 27.11 -15.98 -16.54
N PRO A 831 27.30 -14.77 -17.13
CA PRO A 831 26.26 -14.13 -17.95
C PRO A 831 25.75 -15.01 -19.09
N PHE A 832 26.65 -15.74 -19.76
CA PHE A 832 26.28 -16.62 -20.87
C PHE A 832 25.39 -17.78 -20.39
N LEU A 833 25.73 -18.44 -19.28
CA LEU A 833 24.90 -19.52 -18.72
C LEU A 833 23.53 -19.00 -18.29
N LEU A 834 23.46 -17.81 -17.68
CA LEU A 834 22.16 -17.19 -17.36
C LEU A 834 21.33 -16.95 -18.63
N MET A 835 21.92 -16.41 -19.69
CA MET A 835 21.25 -16.21 -20.97
C MET A 835 20.70 -17.53 -21.52
N VAL A 836 21.48 -18.62 -21.48
CA VAL A 836 21.05 -19.95 -21.91
C VAL A 836 19.89 -20.48 -21.06
N VAL A 837 19.95 -20.34 -19.74
CA VAL A 837 18.85 -20.76 -18.84
C VAL A 837 17.57 -19.97 -19.12
N VAL A 838 17.69 -18.66 -19.31
CA VAL A 838 16.56 -17.78 -19.68
C VAL A 838 15.98 -18.19 -21.03
N LEU A 839 16.82 -18.44 -22.04
CA LEU A 839 16.38 -18.92 -23.35
C LEU A 839 15.69 -20.28 -23.26
N MET A 840 16.21 -21.23 -22.48
CA MET A 840 15.56 -22.52 -22.24
C MET A 840 14.22 -22.36 -21.51
N GLY A 841 14.11 -21.42 -20.58
CA GLY A 841 12.87 -21.05 -19.93
C GLY A 841 11.84 -20.49 -20.91
N ILE A 842 12.26 -19.56 -21.77
CA ILE A 842 11.45 -19.01 -22.85
C ILE A 842 11.02 -20.11 -23.81
N LEU A 843 11.93 -20.97 -24.27
CA LEU A 843 11.61 -22.11 -25.15
C LEU A 843 10.60 -23.05 -24.50
N SER A 844 10.78 -23.39 -23.22
CA SER A 844 9.85 -24.24 -22.47
C SER A 844 8.46 -23.60 -22.36
N PHE A 845 8.42 -22.28 -22.13
CA PHE A 845 7.18 -21.51 -22.14
C PHE A 845 6.54 -21.52 -23.53
N GLN A 846 7.30 -21.28 -24.59
CA GLN A 846 6.82 -21.31 -25.98
C GLN A 846 6.28 -22.69 -26.35
N ILE A 847 6.93 -23.78 -25.96
CA ILE A 847 6.42 -25.15 -26.17
C ILE A 847 5.07 -25.34 -25.45
N ARG A 848 4.93 -24.81 -24.24
CA ARG A 848 3.67 -24.86 -23.50
C ARG A 848 2.57 -24.04 -24.18
N GLN A 849 2.89 -22.85 -24.69
CA GLN A 849 1.96 -22.04 -25.47
C GLN A 849 1.57 -22.74 -26.77
N PHE A 850 2.53 -23.34 -27.48
CA PHE A 850 2.27 -24.11 -28.69
C PHE A 850 1.37 -25.32 -28.41
N LYS A 851 1.57 -26.02 -27.28
CA LYS A 851 0.68 -27.11 -26.87
C LYS A 851 -0.76 -26.61 -26.65
N ARG A 852 -0.93 -25.46 -26.00
CA ARG A 852 -2.26 -24.84 -25.81
C ARG A 852 -2.89 -24.45 -27.14
N LEU A 853 -2.12 -23.82 -28.03
CA LEU A 853 -2.59 -23.46 -29.37
C LEU A 853 -2.98 -24.71 -30.18
N TYR A 854 -2.20 -25.78 -30.11
CA TYR A 854 -2.50 -27.05 -30.75
C TYR A 854 -3.81 -27.66 -30.24
N GLU A 855 -4.02 -27.64 -28.92
CA GLU A 855 -5.27 -28.10 -28.30
C GLU A 855 -6.46 -27.21 -28.70
N HIS A 856 -6.26 -25.89 -28.81
CA HIS A 856 -7.29 -24.96 -29.26
C HIS A 856 -7.69 -25.19 -30.72
N ILE A 857 -6.74 -25.24 -31.65
CA ILE A 857 -7.00 -25.55 -33.08
C ILE A 857 -7.70 -26.91 -33.22
N LYS A 858 -7.25 -27.90 -32.44
CA LYS A 858 -7.88 -29.22 -32.41
C LYS A 858 -9.35 -29.14 -31.96
N ASN A 859 -9.63 -28.36 -30.92
CA ASN A 859 -10.98 -28.19 -30.42
C ASN A 859 -11.84 -27.41 -31.43
N ASP A 860 -11.39 -26.28 -31.94
CA ASP A 860 -12.19 -25.44 -32.85
C ASP A 860 -12.65 -26.17 -34.12
N LYS A 861 -11.80 -27.05 -34.67
CA LYS A 861 -12.09 -27.75 -35.94
C LYS A 861 -12.80 -29.09 -35.76
N TYR A 862 -12.58 -29.79 -34.65
CA TYR A 862 -13.02 -31.18 -34.49
C TYR A 862 -13.90 -31.42 -33.26
N LEU A 863 -14.06 -30.45 -32.35
CA LEU A 863 -14.95 -30.60 -31.20
C LEU A 863 -16.41 -30.46 -31.66
N VAL A 864 -17.15 -31.57 -31.64
CA VAL A 864 -18.58 -31.59 -32.00
C VAL A 864 -19.44 -31.25 -30.77
N GLY A 865 -18.94 -31.55 -29.58
CA GLY A 865 -19.60 -31.25 -28.32
C GLY A 865 -18.82 -31.77 -27.13
N GLN A 866 -19.37 -31.60 -25.93
CA GLN A 866 -18.79 -32.14 -24.70
C GLN A 866 -19.76 -33.15 -24.08
N ARG A 867 -19.23 -34.24 -23.51
CA ARG A 867 -20.01 -35.27 -22.82
C ARG A 867 -19.80 -35.17 -21.32
N LEU A 868 -20.88 -35.25 -20.56
CA LEU A 868 -20.80 -35.31 -19.10
C LEU A 868 -20.19 -36.64 -18.65
N VAL A 869 -19.23 -36.59 -17.74
CA VAL A 869 -18.55 -37.77 -17.20
C VAL A 869 -19.19 -38.17 -15.87
N ASN A 870 -19.38 -39.48 -15.69
CA ASN A 870 -19.82 -40.00 -14.41
C ASN A 870 -18.70 -39.89 -13.37
N TYR A 871 -19.03 -39.46 -12.16
CA TYR A 871 -18.19 -39.56 -10.99
C TYR A 871 -17.81 -41.02 -10.75
N GLU A 872 -16.54 -41.32 -10.96
CA GLU A 872 -15.93 -42.57 -10.55
C GLU A 872 -15.37 -42.40 -9.14
N ARG A 873 -15.90 -43.20 -8.20
CA ARG A 873 -15.31 -43.33 -6.88
C ARG A 873 -13.93 -43.96 -7.07
N LYS A 874 -12.85 -43.19 -6.85
CA LYS A 874 -11.47 -43.71 -6.80
C LYS A 874 -11.39 -44.80 -5.74
N THR A 875 -11.67 -46.04 -6.13
CA THR A 875 -11.35 -47.21 -5.35
C THR A 875 -9.86 -47.43 -5.54
N GLY A 876 -9.10 -47.39 -4.44
CA GLY A 876 -7.64 -47.55 -4.47
C GLY A 876 -7.21 -48.94 -4.92
N LYS A 877 -7.33 -49.24 -6.22
CA LYS A 877 -6.74 -50.40 -6.87
C LYS A 877 -6.08 -49.96 -8.17
N THR A 878 -4.76 -49.87 -8.14
CA THR A 878 -3.88 -49.95 -9.30
C THR A 878 -4.18 -51.24 -10.08
N GLY A 879 -4.69 -51.13 -11.30
CA GLY A 879 -4.85 -52.27 -12.21
C GLY A 879 -5.55 -51.93 -13.52
N THR A 880 -4.76 -51.85 -14.60
CA THR A 880 -5.10 -52.07 -16.03
C THR A 880 -6.21 -51.22 -16.68
N SER A 881 -5.79 -50.41 -17.65
CA SER A 881 -6.60 -49.66 -18.62
C SER A 881 -7.61 -50.55 -19.39
N PRO A 882 -8.87 -50.12 -19.59
CA PRO A 882 -9.75 -50.75 -20.57
C PRO A 882 -9.41 -50.24 -21.99
N SER A 883 -9.38 -51.16 -22.95
CA SER A 883 -9.28 -50.91 -24.39
C SER A 883 -10.56 -50.23 -24.94
N PRO A 884 -10.48 -49.49 -26.06
CA PRO A 884 -11.64 -48.81 -26.64
C PRO A 884 -12.66 -49.82 -27.19
N PRO A 885 -13.96 -49.44 -27.27
CA PRO A 885 -14.99 -50.35 -27.77
C PRO A 885 -14.81 -50.57 -29.28
N GLN A 886 -14.73 -51.83 -29.69
CA GLN A 886 -14.89 -52.23 -31.08
C GLN A 886 -16.36 -52.01 -31.50
N SER A 887 -16.54 -51.27 -32.58
CA SER A 887 -17.79 -51.18 -33.33
C SER A 887 -18.26 -52.57 -33.77
N SER A 888 -19.37 -53.04 -33.21
CA SER A 888 -20.10 -54.20 -33.76
C SER A 888 -21.00 -53.66 -34.86
N GLN A 889 -20.78 -54.14 -36.08
CA GLN A 889 -21.76 -54.09 -37.16
C GLN A 889 -22.95 -54.97 -36.76
N GLU A 890 -24.14 -54.37 -36.66
CA GLU A 890 -25.39 -54.85 -37.27
C GLU A 890 -26.42 -53.71 -37.27
#